data_AF-A0A945PGI8-F1
#
_entry.id   AF-A0A945PGI8-F1
#
_cell.length_a   1.000
_cell.length_b   1.000
_cell.length_c   1.000
_cell.angle_alpha   90.00
_cell.angle_beta   90.00
_cell.angle_gamma   90.00
#
_symmetry.space_group_name_H-M   'P 1'
#
loop_
_entity.id
_entity.type
_entity.pdbx_description
1 polymer ?
#
loop_
_entity_poly.entity_id
_entity_poly.type
_entity_poly.pdbx_seq_one_letter_code
_entity_poly.pdbx_strand_id
1 'polypeptide(L)'
;MSRSLLDLSITSVLPWMAAALVMFVSGCESTTTDQRTAPTASAPFHFTQIAAQSGLLHHNTSGNAEQRFIVESISAGVAVLDVDGDGWLDLFFVDGVKSDDSATTTPSSSSGHRLYLNEAGADGSRQFRDVTEESGLAQSGWGMGCAVGDIDNDGDPDLYVTYWGRDRLWRNDSSDSEVRFTETTSEAGLGSDAWGTSAAFADIDADGLLDLYVANYLEFDLTAPPADGNWCHFKEVESFCGPEGIPAQSDRLYHNLGQGRFADISRSSGIDAEAYPGLGVLFTDIESDGDLDIYVANDSEPNFLFRNDSANGDIRFTQVGTRLGVAYSEGGLAQAGMGVDGGDIDNDGDIDIYVSNFSDDVNTLYANDGQGWFDDGTSASGMGRVVRPFLGWSTAFSDFDNDGWLDLFVANGHVYPALQDVAGGLAYAQRNLIYHNATGRFSEVGTESGLRRVSASRAAAIIDFDNDGDADIVVANLNDTPSLWRNNTGNTSNWIGLRLEGRTSNRDAIGTRVTLHAAGIKQTRQIQRGRGFHSQFDPRPRFGLGQNAAVDSIVIDWPSGLRQTIASDGTPILRRYLHIVEGKAPIAGTLIPPPDYSVPSIDYPTPPADEQPAPIRGSAASDLGQLSDDPDLLRQQAVRLYQQGRYPESRRHLERVIEMEPDEVASRINLAILYFSGMGDFEKADGVLAEALAIDPKRAEAHHLLGKIRLQQDRLDEAIGSLAQASRLSPTSGEYEGWLGLARQRHGLHVKAEASFLTAARLAPWDPRPYLNLGRLYQQTGLRDSLATARSFATFERLSPAQRLVDHYKRKLAEYPDHAAAPYLLGRAYHEQGRMQLAEQNYARALELDPTFADALHGAGRLLQERGQLLEAANAYEAARKQNPDLPGIDNELGQIYHHQRRFDLAVSAYRRGLDRITDRAAVPTLLANLAMAHAMGGQLDDAKGAFERSLELDPNQIDTRDAFAQVLMAQGDTEAAATQWQEVLRRQPTHQGAQQRLQQIR
;
A
#
# COMPACT_ATOMS: atom_id res chain seq x y z
N MET A 1 3.26 -52.11 16.94
CA MET A 1 2.81 -53.40 17.55
C MET A 1 2.06 -53.07 18.83
N SER A 2 0.97 -53.82 19.13
CA SER A 2 0.15 -53.82 20.38
C SER A 2 -0.31 -52.46 20.97
N ARG A 3 -1.61 -52.10 20.99
CA ARG A 3 -2.72 -52.65 21.84
C ARG A 3 -2.39 -52.63 23.35
N SER A 4 -3.28 -52.33 24.30
CA SER A 4 -4.63 -51.70 24.40
C SER A 4 -5.14 -51.96 25.85
N LEU A 5 -6.26 -51.33 26.25
CA LEU A 5 -7.10 -51.53 27.47
C LEU A 5 -6.98 -50.36 28.48
N LEU A 6 -7.99 -49.51 28.68
CA LEU A 6 -9.34 -49.71 29.26
C LEU A 6 -9.35 -49.81 30.79
N ASP A 7 -10.04 -48.87 31.43
CA ASP A 7 -11.07 -49.23 32.40
C ASP A 7 -12.19 -48.17 32.49
N LEU A 8 -13.44 -48.63 32.66
CA LEU A 8 -14.62 -47.78 32.90
C LEU A 8 -14.96 -47.76 34.39
N SER A 9 -15.63 -46.70 34.85
CA SER A 9 -16.71 -46.89 35.84
C SER A 9 -17.87 -45.93 35.60
N ILE A 10 -19.09 -46.48 35.72
CA ILE A 10 -20.38 -45.81 35.61
C ILE A 10 -21.15 -46.11 36.90
N THR A 11 -21.93 -45.15 37.43
CA THR A 11 -23.23 -45.24 38.17
C THR A 11 -23.36 -44.13 39.24
N SER A 12 -24.53 -43.62 39.64
CA SER A 12 -25.77 -43.16 38.95
C SER A 12 -26.81 -42.65 40.01
N VAL A 13 -27.98 -42.11 39.58
CA VAL A 13 -29.26 -41.90 40.34
C VAL A 13 -29.33 -40.61 41.24
N LEU A 14 -30.11 -39.53 40.98
CA LEU A 14 -31.58 -39.25 40.74
C LEU A 14 -32.39 -38.94 42.06
N PRO A 15 -33.64 -38.37 42.08
CA PRO A 15 -34.19 -37.18 41.35
C PRO A 15 -35.44 -36.40 41.98
N TRP A 16 -36.01 -35.42 41.22
CA TRP A 16 -37.42 -34.86 41.21
C TRP A 16 -37.89 -33.90 42.34
N MET A 17 -38.92 -33.02 42.22
CA MET A 17 -40.13 -32.79 41.35
C MET A 17 -40.24 -31.28 40.91
N ALA A 18 -40.93 -30.78 39.85
CA ALA A 18 -42.30 -30.93 39.30
C ALA A 18 -43.43 -30.29 40.17
N ALA A 19 -44.46 -29.56 39.69
CA ALA A 19 -44.99 -29.25 38.33
C ALA A 19 -45.99 -28.05 38.30
N ALA A 20 -46.61 -27.84 37.12
CA ALA A 20 -47.90 -27.18 36.79
C ALA A 20 -47.87 -25.73 36.20
N LEU A 21 -48.85 -25.19 35.45
CA LEU A 21 -49.82 -25.65 34.40
C LEU A 21 -50.60 -24.37 33.92
N VAL A 22 -51.06 -24.09 32.68
CA VAL A 22 -52.17 -24.66 31.86
C VAL A 22 -52.25 -23.98 30.46
N MET A 23 -52.39 -24.80 29.41
CA MET A 23 -53.11 -24.68 28.10
C MET A 23 -53.58 -23.32 27.51
N PHE A 24 -53.40 -23.17 26.19
CA PHE A 24 -54.48 -23.42 25.20
C PHE A 24 -53.92 -23.93 23.85
N VAL A 25 -54.72 -24.71 23.11
CA VAL A 25 -54.34 -25.37 21.84
C VAL A 25 -55.32 -25.04 20.73
N SER A 26 -54.78 -24.60 19.59
CA SER A 26 -55.31 -24.66 18.21
C SER A 26 -54.07 -24.55 17.31
N GLY A 27 -53.78 -25.37 16.31
CA GLY A 27 -54.68 -26.14 15.44
C GLY A 27 -54.34 -25.78 13.99
N CYS A 28 -53.10 -26.07 13.55
CA CYS A 28 -52.64 -25.73 12.19
C CYS A 28 -52.94 -26.87 11.21
N GLU A 29 -53.90 -26.63 10.31
CA GLU A 29 -53.97 -27.34 9.04
C GLU A 29 -52.94 -26.78 8.06
N SER A 30 -52.47 -27.61 7.13
CA SER A 30 -51.45 -27.28 6.15
C SER A 30 -51.98 -26.39 5.03
N THR A 31 -51.75 -25.08 5.13
CA THR A 31 -51.76 -24.21 3.94
C THR A 31 -50.36 -24.11 3.37
N THR A 32 -50.18 -24.58 2.13
CA THR A 32 -49.00 -24.33 1.31
C THR A 32 -48.81 -22.82 1.14
N THR A 33 -47.89 -22.24 1.93
CA THR A 33 -47.47 -20.86 1.73
C THR A 33 -46.56 -20.85 0.51
N ASP A 34 -47.12 -20.35 -0.58
CA ASP A 34 -46.42 -20.04 -1.82
C ASP A 34 -45.10 -19.31 -1.49
N GLN A 35 -43.97 -19.83 -1.97
CA GLN A 35 -42.68 -19.14 -1.87
C GLN A 35 -42.71 -17.96 -2.84
N ARG A 36 -43.39 -16.88 -2.42
CA ARG A 36 -43.09 -15.56 -2.94
C ARG A 36 -41.63 -15.29 -2.64
N THR A 37 -40.81 -15.34 -3.68
CA THR A 37 -39.52 -14.68 -3.72
C THR A 37 -39.66 -13.32 -3.07
N ALA A 38 -38.83 -13.04 -2.07
CA ALA A 38 -38.69 -11.68 -1.58
C ALA A 38 -38.40 -10.79 -2.81
N PRO A 39 -39.01 -9.59 -2.92
CA PRO A 39 -38.60 -8.67 -3.97
C PRO A 39 -37.10 -8.44 -3.83
N THR A 40 -36.35 -8.63 -4.91
CA THR A 40 -34.97 -8.14 -4.98
C THR A 40 -35.05 -6.65 -4.65
N ALA A 41 -34.35 -6.21 -3.60
CA ALA A 41 -34.27 -4.79 -3.31
C ALA A 41 -33.69 -4.09 -4.54
N SER A 42 -34.33 -3.03 -5.00
CA SER A 42 -33.73 -2.15 -6.01
C SER A 42 -32.47 -1.53 -5.42
N ALA A 43 -31.42 -1.41 -6.21
CA ALA A 43 -30.26 -0.61 -5.82
C ALA A 43 -30.70 0.83 -5.48
N PRO A 44 -29.99 1.52 -4.56
CA PRO A 44 -30.25 2.93 -4.25
C PRO A 44 -30.06 3.82 -5.49
N PHE A 45 -29.06 3.50 -6.31
CA PHE A 45 -28.72 4.19 -7.56
C PHE A 45 -28.46 3.22 -8.72
N HIS A 46 -28.56 3.71 -9.97
CA HIS A 46 -28.39 2.90 -11.18
C HIS A 46 -27.61 3.60 -12.31
N PHE A 47 -26.56 2.95 -12.80
CA PHE A 47 -25.68 3.44 -13.86
C PHE A 47 -25.95 2.82 -15.23
N THR A 48 -25.76 3.62 -16.28
CA THR A 48 -25.78 3.18 -17.69
C THR A 48 -24.47 3.56 -18.35
N GLN A 49 -23.81 2.60 -19.02
CA GLN A 49 -22.61 2.90 -19.81
C GLN A 49 -23.03 3.59 -21.12
N ILE A 50 -22.49 4.78 -21.37
CA ILE A 50 -22.82 5.61 -22.55
C ILE A 50 -21.60 6.13 -23.32
N ALA A 51 -20.38 5.63 -23.05
CA ALA A 51 -19.14 6.22 -23.57
C ALA A 51 -19.12 6.36 -25.09
N ALA A 52 -19.50 5.31 -25.82
CA ALA A 52 -19.54 5.31 -27.28
C ALA A 52 -20.66 6.22 -27.84
N GLN A 53 -21.79 6.29 -27.14
CA GLN A 53 -22.93 7.16 -27.46
C GLN A 53 -22.62 8.65 -27.19
N SER A 54 -21.65 8.93 -26.31
CA SER A 54 -21.14 10.26 -25.98
C SER A 54 -19.84 10.61 -26.71
N GLY A 55 -19.38 9.83 -27.70
CA GLY A 55 -18.21 10.14 -28.53
C GLY A 55 -16.84 9.66 -28.01
N LEU A 56 -16.77 9.06 -26.83
CA LEU A 56 -15.54 8.54 -26.23
C LEU A 56 -15.15 7.19 -26.85
N LEU A 57 -14.48 7.25 -28.00
CA LEU A 57 -14.16 6.08 -28.85
C LEU A 57 -12.65 5.76 -28.97
N HIS A 58 -11.76 6.57 -28.40
CA HIS A 58 -10.31 6.27 -28.42
C HIS A 58 -10.02 4.99 -27.64
N HIS A 59 -9.04 4.22 -28.12
CA HIS A 59 -8.57 3.01 -27.48
C HIS A 59 -7.23 3.31 -26.82
N ASN A 60 -7.19 3.30 -25.49
CA ASN A 60 -5.97 3.49 -24.72
C ASN A 60 -4.91 2.45 -25.13
N THR A 61 -3.64 2.82 -25.06
CA THR A 61 -2.50 1.98 -25.43
C THR A 61 -1.45 2.03 -24.33
N SER A 62 -1.12 0.87 -23.76
CA SER A 62 -0.01 0.75 -22.80
C SER A 62 0.69 -0.59 -23.04
N GLY A 63 1.83 -0.50 -23.72
CA GLY A 63 2.65 -1.65 -24.08
C GLY A 63 1.99 -2.57 -25.10
N ASN A 64 2.37 -3.84 -25.04
CA ASN A 64 1.80 -4.91 -25.87
C ASN A 64 0.80 -5.76 -25.08
N ALA A 65 -0.05 -6.51 -25.79
CA ALA A 65 -1.14 -7.30 -25.20
C ALA A 65 -0.64 -8.37 -24.21
N GLU A 66 0.59 -8.82 -24.36
CA GLU A 66 1.24 -9.79 -23.47
C GLU A 66 1.67 -9.21 -22.11
N GLN A 67 1.84 -7.88 -22.00
CA GLN A 67 2.36 -7.16 -20.82
C GLN A 67 3.55 -7.88 -20.15
N ARG A 68 4.71 -7.82 -20.81
CA ARG A 68 5.98 -8.40 -20.36
C ARG A 68 6.67 -7.59 -19.26
N PHE A 69 6.39 -6.30 -19.16
CA PHE A 69 7.07 -5.39 -18.24
C PHE A 69 6.09 -4.61 -17.37
N ILE A 70 6.48 -4.33 -16.13
CA ILE A 70 5.66 -3.62 -15.15
C ILE A 70 5.19 -2.24 -15.64
N VAL A 71 6.01 -1.54 -16.42
CA VAL A 71 5.67 -0.25 -17.07
C VAL A 71 4.43 -0.32 -17.96
N GLU A 72 4.16 -1.48 -18.58
CA GLU A 72 3.01 -1.70 -19.46
C GLU A 72 1.69 -1.86 -18.69
N SER A 73 1.73 -1.93 -17.35
CA SER A 73 0.59 -2.29 -16.50
C SER A 73 0.01 -1.13 -15.67
N ILE A 74 0.76 -0.03 -15.50
CA ILE A 74 0.43 1.06 -14.56
C ILE A 74 -0.02 2.38 -15.22
N SER A 75 0.00 2.49 -16.56
CA SER A 75 -0.79 3.53 -17.24
C SER A 75 -2.30 3.21 -17.05
N ALA A 76 -3.27 4.11 -17.23
CA ALA A 76 -3.20 5.50 -17.66
C ALA A 76 -4.18 6.36 -16.84
N GLY A 77 -3.87 7.65 -16.67
CA GLY A 77 -4.64 8.67 -15.96
C GLY A 77 -5.85 9.28 -16.69
N VAL A 78 -6.70 9.98 -15.93
CA VAL A 78 -7.83 10.77 -16.45
C VAL A 78 -8.02 12.06 -15.63
N ALA A 79 -8.20 13.20 -16.30
CA ALA A 79 -8.48 14.48 -15.66
C ALA A 79 -9.82 15.08 -16.10
N VAL A 80 -10.47 15.74 -15.14
CA VAL A 80 -11.69 16.52 -15.29
C VAL A 80 -11.35 18.00 -15.03
N LEU A 81 -11.65 18.85 -16.02
CA LEU A 81 -11.32 20.29 -16.02
C LEU A 81 -12.29 21.06 -16.94
N ASP A 82 -12.34 22.38 -16.82
CA ASP A 82 -13.14 23.30 -17.65
C ASP A 82 -12.15 24.06 -18.55
N VAL A 83 -11.95 23.62 -19.79
CA VAL A 83 -10.80 24.08 -20.61
C VAL A 83 -11.04 25.46 -21.23
N ASP A 84 -12.27 25.73 -21.66
CA ASP A 84 -12.66 26.97 -22.34
C ASP A 84 -13.50 27.92 -21.48
N GLY A 85 -13.78 27.54 -20.22
CA GLY A 85 -14.46 28.37 -19.23
C GLY A 85 -15.97 28.44 -19.40
N ASP A 86 -16.57 27.57 -20.22
CA ASP A 86 -18.01 27.57 -20.50
C ASP A 86 -18.88 26.99 -19.35
N GLY A 87 -18.26 26.34 -18.37
CA GLY A 87 -18.89 25.76 -17.19
C GLY A 87 -19.35 24.30 -17.34
N TRP A 88 -19.05 23.67 -18.48
CA TRP A 88 -19.20 22.23 -18.70
C TRP A 88 -17.84 21.56 -18.57
N LEU A 89 -17.81 20.40 -17.89
CA LEU A 89 -16.54 19.75 -17.60
C LEU A 89 -16.10 18.82 -18.73
N ASP A 90 -14.87 19.04 -19.18
CA ASP A 90 -14.15 18.34 -20.22
C ASP A 90 -13.37 17.14 -19.67
N LEU A 91 -12.86 16.31 -20.58
CA LEU A 91 -12.11 15.09 -20.25
C LEU A 91 -10.76 15.06 -20.96
N PHE A 92 -9.69 14.95 -20.18
CA PHE A 92 -8.36 14.62 -20.68
C PHE A 92 -7.97 13.19 -20.27
N PHE A 93 -7.57 12.36 -21.23
CA PHE A 93 -7.03 11.02 -21.00
C PHE A 93 -5.53 10.99 -21.27
N VAL A 94 -4.77 10.54 -20.27
CA VAL A 94 -3.37 10.15 -20.47
C VAL A 94 -3.35 8.85 -21.29
N ASP A 95 -2.25 8.63 -22.01
CA ASP A 95 -2.07 7.46 -22.87
C ASP A 95 -0.60 7.06 -22.85
N GLY A 96 -0.33 5.78 -23.08
CA GLY A 96 1.02 5.26 -23.22
C GLY A 96 1.42 5.11 -24.69
N VAL A 97 2.42 4.26 -24.92
CA VAL A 97 2.84 3.80 -26.25
C VAL A 97 3.03 2.29 -26.23
N LYS A 98 3.25 1.68 -27.39
CA LYS A 98 3.64 0.28 -27.49
C LYS A 98 5.13 0.10 -27.20
N SER A 99 5.50 -1.08 -26.70
CA SER A 99 6.89 -1.39 -26.31
C SER A 99 7.83 -1.66 -27.50
N ASP A 100 7.31 -1.83 -28.71
CA ASP A 100 8.08 -1.83 -29.95
C ASP A 100 8.27 -0.40 -30.51
N ASP A 101 7.24 0.44 -30.40
CA ASP A 101 7.29 1.86 -30.75
C ASP A 101 8.29 2.65 -29.87
N SER A 102 8.54 2.25 -28.61
CA SER A 102 9.43 2.98 -27.68
C SER A 102 10.91 3.01 -28.10
N ALA A 103 11.32 2.19 -29.08
CA ALA A 103 12.62 2.26 -29.72
C ALA A 103 12.68 3.28 -30.88
N THR A 104 11.57 3.96 -31.19
CA THR A 104 11.42 4.89 -32.31
C THR A 104 10.98 6.27 -31.83
N THR A 105 11.52 7.33 -32.45
CA THR A 105 11.21 8.72 -32.09
C THR A 105 9.87 9.22 -32.65
N THR A 106 9.05 8.32 -33.20
CA THR A 106 7.81 8.68 -33.90
C THR A 106 6.72 7.66 -33.52
N PRO A 107 5.83 7.99 -32.56
CA PRO A 107 4.74 7.12 -32.13
C PRO A 107 3.82 6.71 -33.29
N SER A 108 3.18 5.54 -33.17
CA SER A 108 2.13 5.17 -34.12
C SER A 108 0.94 6.14 -34.03
N SER A 109 0.27 6.39 -35.16
CA SER A 109 -0.86 7.34 -35.26
C SER A 109 -2.13 6.93 -34.50
N SER A 110 -2.05 5.90 -33.66
CA SER A 110 -3.12 5.40 -32.79
C SER A 110 -2.78 5.50 -31.30
N SER A 111 -1.61 6.04 -30.92
CA SER A 111 -1.18 6.21 -29.52
C SER A 111 -0.96 7.69 -29.21
N GLY A 112 -1.38 8.13 -28.03
CA GLY A 112 -1.19 9.51 -27.56
C GLY A 112 -2.39 10.03 -26.79
N HIS A 113 -2.16 11.06 -25.99
CA HIS A 113 -3.17 11.62 -25.10
C HIS A 113 -4.41 12.09 -25.87
N ARG A 114 -5.54 12.26 -25.17
CA ARG A 114 -6.77 12.77 -25.77
C ARG A 114 -7.38 13.87 -24.92
N LEU A 115 -7.70 14.99 -25.55
CA LEU A 115 -8.55 16.02 -24.96
C LEU A 115 -9.92 16.01 -25.66
N TYR A 116 -10.97 15.95 -24.86
CA TYR A 116 -12.36 15.99 -25.32
C TYR A 116 -13.10 17.17 -24.71
N LEU A 117 -13.61 18.08 -25.55
CA LEU A 117 -14.54 19.10 -25.10
C LEU A 117 -15.93 18.52 -24.94
N ASN A 118 -16.59 18.88 -23.84
CA ASN A 118 -17.97 18.58 -23.56
C ASN A 118 -18.85 19.60 -24.29
N GLU A 119 -19.60 19.17 -25.31
CA GLU A 119 -20.42 20.03 -26.15
C GLU A 119 -21.91 19.60 -26.15
N ALA A 120 -22.79 20.54 -26.48
CA ALA A 120 -24.22 20.25 -26.65
C ALA A 120 -24.49 19.58 -28.01
N GLY A 121 -24.96 18.34 -27.97
CA GLY A 121 -25.45 17.59 -29.12
C GLY A 121 -26.72 18.18 -29.74
N ALA A 122 -27.04 17.75 -30.97
CA ALA A 122 -28.16 18.29 -31.75
C ALA A 122 -29.55 18.01 -31.16
N ASP A 123 -29.65 17.07 -30.21
CA ASP A 123 -30.86 16.73 -29.45
C ASP A 123 -30.89 17.33 -28.03
N GLY A 124 -29.84 18.06 -27.65
CA GLY A 124 -29.66 18.63 -26.30
C GLY A 124 -28.92 17.72 -25.33
N SER A 125 -28.57 16.48 -25.69
CA SER A 125 -27.67 15.65 -24.88
C SER A 125 -26.24 16.17 -24.88
N ARG A 126 -25.43 15.85 -23.86
CA ARG A 126 -24.00 16.18 -23.85
C ARG A 126 -23.18 15.14 -24.62
N GLN A 127 -22.17 15.60 -25.34
CA GLN A 127 -21.33 14.83 -26.25
C GLN A 127 -19.88 15.28 -26.11
N PHE A 128 -18.92 14.37 -26.25
CA PHE A 128 -17.49 14.66 -26.16
C PHE A 128 -16.85 14.72 -27.55
N ARG A 129 -16.35 15.90 -27.94
CA ARG A 129 -15.64 16.13 -29.21
C ARG A 129 -14.13 16.12 -28.99
N ASP A 130 -13.42 15.26 -29.72
CA ASP A 130 -11.95 15.21 -29.71
C ASP A 130 -11.36 16.51 -30.29
N VAL A 131 -10.52 17.19 -29.50
CA VAL A 131 -9.82 18.43 -29.86
C VAL A 131 -8.30 18.31 -29.71
N THR A 132 -7.79 17.08 -29.61
CA THR A 132 -6.39 16.79 -29.26
C THR A 132 -5.37 17.44 -30.21
N GLU A 133 -5.62 17.38 -31.52
CA GLU A 133 -4.71 17.92 -32.54
C GLU A 133 -4.74 19.45 -32.61
N GLU A 134 -5.92 20.08 -32.41
CA GLU A 134 -6.08 21.53 -32.46
C GLU A 134 -5.63 22.22 -31.17
N SER A 135 -5.82 21.57 -30.02
CA SER A 135 -5.35 22.04 -28.70
C SER A 135 -3.82 22.01 -28.51
N GLY A 136 -3.09 21.25 -29.33
CA GLY A 136 -1.64 21.04 -29.18
C GLY A 136 -1.24 19.94 -28.18
N LEU A 137 -2.21 19.19 -27.64
CA LEU A 137 -1.98 18.09 -26.69
C LEU A 137 -1.76 16.71 -27.35
N ALA A 138 -1.61 16.65 -28.68
CA ALA A 138 -1.32 15.41 -29.45
C ALA A 138 0.07 14.78 -29.17
N GLN A 139 0.79 15.23 -28.15
CA GLN A 139 2.04 14.63 -27.72
C GLN A 139 1.79 13.22 -27.15
N SER A 140 2.76 12.34 -27.38
CA SER A 140 2.72 10.93 -27.00
C SER A 140 4.05 10.50 -26.39
N GLY A 141 4.00 9.47 -25.56
CA GLY A 141 5.09 8.93 -24.76
C GLY A 141 4.54 7.91 -23.76
N TRP A 142 5.37 7.42 -22.85
CA TRP A 142 4.93 6.54 -21.76
C TRP A 142 4.25 7.33 -20.64
N GLY A 143 3.09 7.93 -20.94
CA GLY A 143 2.32 8.71 -19.97
C GLY A 143 1.74 7.85 -18.86
N MET A 144 1.74 8.39 -17.64
CA MET A 144 1.28 7.69 -16.44
C MET A 144 0.02 8.34 -15.89
N GLY A 145 0.14 9.48 -15.20
CA GLY A 145 -0.97 10.22 -14.62
C GLY A 145 -0.90 11.72 -14.88
N CYS A 146 -1.85 12.46 -14.32
CA CYS A 146 -1.98 13.89 -14.57
C CYS A 146 -2.39 14.69 -13.32
N ALA A 147 -2.04 15.98 -13.31
CA ALA A 147 -2.46 16.98 -12.34
C ALA A 147 -3.03 18.21 -13.04
N VAL A 148 -4.02 18.84 -12.41
CA VAL A 148 -4.71 20.04 -12.93
C VAL A 148 -4.72 21.11 -11.83
N GLY A 149 -4.36 22.34 -12.21
CA GLY A 149 -4.44 23.52 -11.35
C GLY A 149 -4.00 24.78 -12.10
N ASP A 150 -4.56 25.93 -11.73
CA ASP A 150 -4.17 27.27 -12.24
C ASP A 150 -2.85 27.71 -11.59
N ILE A 151 -1.72 27.60 -12.30
CA ILE A 151 -0.37 27.76 -11.72
C ILE A 151 0.12 29.21 -11.65
N ASP A 152 -0.54 30.14 -12.35
CA ASP A 152 -0.19 31.57 -12.34
C ASP A 152 -1.35 32.52 -11.92
N ASN A 153 -2.46 31.93 -11.48
CA ASN A 153 -3.68 32.55 -10.96
C ASN A 153 -4.45 33.39 -12.01
N ASP A 154 -4.37 33.08 -13.31
CA ASP A 154 -5.05 33.85 -14.35
C ASP A 154 -6.55 33.51 -14.50
N GLY A 155 -6.95 32.30 -14.12
CA GLY A 155 -8.32 31.78 -14.18
C GLY A 155 -8.47 30.47 -14.96
N ASP A 156 -7.47 30.08 -15.74
CA ASP A 156 -7.58 28.96 -16.69
C ASP A 156 -6.79 27.73 -16.16
N PRO A 157 -7.36 26.51 -16.17
CA PRO A 157 -6.73 25.36 -15.52
C PRO A 157 -5.61 24.74 -16.38
N ASP A 158 -4.39 24.71 -15.84
CA ASP A 158 -3.23 24.10 -16.50
C ASP A 158 -3.16 22.59 -16.31
N LEU A 159 -2.31 21.94 -17.11
CA LEU A 159 -2.18 20.49 -17.16
C LEU A 159 -0.73 20.03 -17.02
N TYR A 160 -0.47 19.20 -16.01
CA TYR A 160 0.79 18.49 -15.84
C TYR A 160 0.58 16.99 -16.09
N VAL A 161 1.49 16.36 -16.83
CA VAL A 161 1.46 14.91 -17.13
C VAL A 161 2.81 14.29 -16.76
N THR A 162 2.73 13.18 -16.01
CA THR A 162 3.88 12.38 -15.59
C THR A 162 4.18 11.25 -16.58
N TYR A 163 5.44 10.82 -16.63
CA TYR A 163 5.87 9.76 -17.56
C TYR A 163 6.84 8.76 -16.94
N TRP A 164 6.91 7.56 -17.51
CA TRP A 164 8.20 6.83 -17.54
C TRP A 164 9.08 7.51 -18.60
N GLY A 165 9.81 8.54 -18.17
CA GLY A 165 10.55 9.44 -19.04
C GLY A 165 10.42 10.89 -18.57
N ARG A 166 10.41 11.84 -19.50
CA ARG A 166 10.39 13.27 -19.16
C ARG A 166 8.99 13.78 -18.85
N ASP A 167 8.76 14.19 -17.60
CA ASP A 167 7.53 14.86 -17.16
C ASP A 167 7.29 16.18 -17.91
N ARG A 168 6.02 16.59 -18.06
CA ARG A 168 5.63 17.76 -18.87
C ARG A 168 4.53 18.62 -18.24
N LEU A 169 4.65 19.92 -18.44
CA LEU A 169 3.67 20.95 -18.08
C LEU A 169 3.20 21.69 -19.34
N TRP A 170 1.90 21.88 -19.45
CA TRP A 170 1.28 22.78 -20.42
C TRP A 170 0.49 23.85 -19.71
N ARG A 171 0.75 25.13 -20.04
CA ARG A 171 -0.16 26.22 -19.67
C ARG A 171 -1.37 26.22 -20.60
N ASN A 172 -2.55 26.45 -20.06
CA ASN A 172 -3.74 26.74 -20.84
C ASN A 172 -3.62 28.17 -21.42
N ASP A 173 -3.70 28.32 -22.74
CA ASP A 173 -3.71 29.60 -23.47
C ASP A 173 -5.02 29.74 -24.28
N SER A 174 -6.09 29.10 -23.81
CA SER A 174 -7.39 29.04 -24.50
C SER A 174 -8.13 30.38 -24.50
N SER A 175 -9.19 30.44 -25.29
CA SER A 175 -10.11 31.58 -25.38
C SER A 175 -11.49 31.11 -25.84
N ASP A 176 -12.51 31.98 -25.72
CA ASP A 176 -13.89 31.80 -26.22
C ASP A 176 -14.05 31.26 -27.67
N SER A 177 -12.96 31.16 -28.45
CA SER A 177 -12.97 30.76 -29.86
C SER A 177 -11.84 29.81 -30.29
N GLU A 178 -10.89 29.49 -29.42
CA GLU A 178 -9.72 28.66 -29.72
C GLU A 178 -9.24 27.98 -28.43
N VAL A 179 -9.33 26.64 -28.38
CA VAL A 179 -8.71 25.84 -27.31
C VAL A 179 -7.26 25.59 -27.66
N ARG A 180 -6.34 25.93 -26.76
CA ARG A 180 -4.91 25.85 -27.03
C ARG A 180 -4.08 25.73 -25.75
N PHE A 181 -3.12 24.81 -25.78
CA PHE A 181 -2.14 24.60 -24.73
C PHE A 181 -0.72 24.88 -25.23
N THR A 182 0.13 25.48 -24.39
CA THR A 182 1.55 25.69 -24.68
C THR A 182 2.41 24.91 -23.69
N GLU A 183 3.31 24.06 -24.19
CA GLU A 183 4.27 23.33 -23.35
C GLU A 183 5.30 24.30 -22.75
N THR A 184 5.33 24.40 -21.42
CA THR A 184 6.15 25.37 -20.67
C THR A 184 7.15 24.72 -19.72
N THR A 185 7.22 23.39 -19.65
CA THR A 185 8.02 22.58 -18.70
C THR A 185 9.43 23.14 -18.42
N SER A 186 10.20 23.42 -19.48
CA SER A 186 11.58 23.87 -19.35
C SER A 186 11.69 25.33 -18.91
N GLU A 187 10.68 26.14 -19.23
CA GLU A 187 10.57 27.53 -18.81
C GLU A 187 10.12 27.62 -17.35
N ALA A 188 9.21 26.73 -16.93
CA ALA A 188 8.75 26.55 -15.56
C ALA A 188 9.83 26.03 -14.61
N GLY A 189 10.89 25.37 -15.12
CA GLY A 189 11.93 24.76 -14.29
C GLY A 189 11.64 23.31 -13.87
N LEU A 190 10.69 22.67 -14.55
CA LEU A 190 10.25 21.29 -14.35
C LEU A 190 10.88 20.34 -15.39
N GLY A 191 10.34 19.12 -15.46
CA GLY A 191 10.75 18.09 -16.40
C GLY A 191 11.84 17.21 -15.79
N SER A 192 11.44 16.46 -14.76
CA SER A 192 12.16 15.30 -14.26
C SER A 192 12.23 14.24 -15.36
N ASP A 193 13.29 13.43 -15.37
CA ASP A 193 13.39 12.21 -16.19
C ASP A 193 13.30 10.93 -15.31
N ALA A 194 12.86 11.05 -14.06
CA ALA A 194 12.50 9.91 -13.21
C ALA A 194 11.09 9.41 -13.58
N TRP A 195 10.74 8.21 -13.13
CA TRP A 195 9.45 7.63 -13.40
C TRP A 195 8.36 8.21 -12.50
N GLY A 196 7.78 9.33 -12.91
CA GLY A 196 6.61 9.93 -12.26
C GLY A 196 5.33 9.13 -12.52
N THR A 197 4.43 9.10 -11.53
CA THR A 197 3.17 8.33 -11.58
C THR A 197 1.94 9.17 -11.24
N SER A 198 1.71 9.47 -9.96
CA SER A 198 0.69 10.41 -9.51
C SER A 198 1.30 11.78 -9.22
N ALA A 199 0.55 12.83 -9.51
CA ALA A 199 0.92 14.20 -9.20
C ALA A 199 -0.31 14.98 -8.72
N ALA A 200 -0.08 16.02 -7.92
CA ALA A 200 -1.13 16.85 -7.36
C ALA A 200 -0.63 18.28 -7.14
N PHE A 201 -1.53 19.24 -7.32
CA PHE A 201 -1.30 20.65 -7.01
C PHE A 201 -1.96 21.03 -5.68
N ALA A 202 -1.26 21.81 -4.85
CA ALA A 202 -1.76 22.37 -3.59
C ALA A 202 -0.93 23.59 -3.17
N ASP A 203 -1.51 24.45 -2.33
CA ASP A 203 -0.86 25.62 -1.73
C ASP A 203 -0.28 25.17 -0.37
N ILE A 204 1.05 24.95 -0.29
CA ILE A 204 1.65 24.24 0.87
C ILE A 204 2.20 25.16 1.97
N ASP A 205 2.36 26.46 1.69
CA ASP A 205 2.81 27.47 2.65
C ASP A 205 1.86 28.68 2.82
N ALA A 206 0.67 28.59 2.22
CA ALA A 206 -0.44 29.54 2.29
C ALA A 206 -0.14 30.93 1.69
N ASP A 207 0.67 30.97 0.62
CA ASP A 207 0.98 32.20 -0.12
C ASP A 207 -0.03 32.53 -1.25
N GLY A 208 -0.89 31.57 -1.60
CA GLY A 208 -1.92 31.69 -2.64
C GLY A 208 -1.50 31.16 -4.02
N LEU A 209 -0.32 30.56 -4.16
CA LEU A 209 0.15 29.87 -5.36
C LEU A 209 -0.03 28.35 -5.22
N LEU A 210 -0.07 27.64 -6.34
CA LEU A 210 -0.14 26.18 -6.35
C LEU A 210 1.24 25.57 -6.59
N ASP A 211 1.74 24.86 -5.59
CA ASP A 211 2.91 23.99 -5.62
C ASP A 211 2.58 22.61 -6.19
N LEU A 212 3.61 21.87 -6.60
CA LEU A 212 3.45 20.57 -7.27
C LEU A 212 4.19 19.45 -6.52
N TYR A 213 3.45 18.43 -6.11
CA TYR A 213 4.01 17.15 -5.65
C TYR A 213 3.94 16.10 -6.76
N VAL A 214 4.99 15.29 -6.90
CA VAL A 214 5.10 14.20 -7.87
C VAL A 214 5.62 12.95 -7.18
N ALA A 215 4.77 11.93 -7.08
CA ALA A 215 5.18 10.59 -6.68
C ALA A 215 6.00 9.93 -7.80
N ASN A 216 7.08 9.23 -7.43
CA ASN A 216 7.89 8.45 -8.36
C ASN A 216 7.86 6.96 -7.99
N TYR A 217 8.09 6.10 -8.99
CA TYR A 217 7.94 4.66 -8.84
C TYR A 217 9.29 3.93 -8.68
N LEU A 218 9.92 3.53 -9.78
CA LEU A 218 11.08 2.62 -9.77
C LEU A 218 12.21 3.04 -10.70
N GLU A 219 13.45 2.70 -10.33
CA GLU A 219 14.61 2.72 -11.23
C GLU A 219 14.53 1.57 -12.25
N PHE A 220 13.68 1.75 -13.27
CA PHE A 220 13.36 0.72 -14.26
C PHE A 220 13.96 1.01 -15.65
N ASP A 221 14.69 0.04 -16.19
CA ASP A 221 15.35 0.09 -17.50
C ASP A 221 14.89 -1.11 -18.37
N LEU A 222 14.23 -0.83 -19.51
CA LEU A 222 13.80 -1.84 -20.48
C LEU A 222 14.98 -2.60 -21.14
N THR A 223 16.20 -2.08 -21.08
CA THR A 223 17.41 -2.72 -21.62
C THR A 223 18.10 -3.65 -20.62
N ALA A 224 17.80 -3.51 -19.32
CA ALA A 224 18.27 -4.35 -18.23
C ALA A 224 17.11 -4.78 -17.29
N PRO A 225 16.03 -5.39 -17.82
CA PRO A 225 14.85 -5.71 -17.02
C PRO A 225 15.13 -6.82 -16.00
N PRO A 226 14.32 -6.91 -14.92
CA PRO A 226 14.41 -7.97 -13.92
C PRO A 226 14.42 -9.39 -14.52
N ALA A 227 15.01 -10.33 -13.78
CA ALA A 227 15.15 -11.74 -14.19
C ALA A 227 15.83 -11.94 -15.58
N ASP A 228 16.71 -11.03 -15.99
CA ASP A 228 17.32 -10.97 -17.33
C ASP A 228 16.28 -10.92 -18.46
N GLY A 229 15.10 -10.35 -18.18
CA GLY A 229 13.96 -10.30 -19.08
C GLY A 229 13.19 -11.62 -19.24
N ASN A 230 13.50 -12.65 -18.46
CA ASN A 230 12.65 -13.84 -18.35
C ASN A 230 11.36 -13.51 -17.58
N TRP A 231 10.35 -14.34 -17.74
CA TRP A 231 9.12 -14.22 -16.96
C TRP A 231 9.35 -14.55 -15.49
N CYS A 232 8.63 -13.84 -14.62
CA CYS A 232 8.41 -14.22 -13.23
C CYS A 232 7.12 -15.06 -13.12
N HIS A 233 6.77 -15.47 -11.90
CA HIS A 233 5.51 -16.17 -11.65
C HIS A 233 4.69 -15.50 -10.53
N PHE A 234 3.48 -15.09 -10.88
CA PHE A 234 2.43 -14.86 -9.91
C PHE A 234 1.60 -16.13 -9.79
N LYS A 235 1.59 -16.73 -8.59
CA LYS A 235 0.99 -18.07 -8.40
C LYS A 235 1.68 -19.06 -9.38
N GLU A 236 1.02 -20.12 -9.86
CA GLU A 236 1.61 -21.00 -10.90
C GLU A 236 1.40 -20.45 -12.34
N VAL A 237 1.25 -19.14 -12.52
CA VAL A 237 0.96 -18.48 -13.82
C VAL A 237 2.16 -17.62 -14.25
N GLU A 238 2.47 -17.62 -15.55
CA GLU A 238 3.51 -16.78 -16.16
C GLU A 238 3.13 -15.30 -16.06
N SER A 239 4.02 -14.45 -15.54
CA SER A 239 3.75 -13.03 -15.32
C SER A 239 5.00 -12.17 -15.44
N PHE A 240 4.84 -10.86 -15.64
CA PHE A 240 5.95 -9.93 -15.43
C PHE A 240 6.38 -9.90 -13.95
N CYS A 241 7.59 -9.43 -13.70
CA CYS A 241 8.13 -9.26 -12.36
C CYS A 241 7.62 -7.98 -11.71
N GLY A 242 6.98 -8.09 -10.53
CA GLY A 242 6.49 -6.95 -9.75
C GLY A 242 7.60 -6.02 -9.23
N PRO A 243 7.27 -4.98 -8.44
CA PRO A 243 8.22 -3.98 -7.95
C PRO A 243 9.28 -4.56 -7.00
N GLU A 244 8.98 -5.71 -6.37
CA GLU A 244 9.76 -6.30 -5.29
C GLU A 244 11.22 -6.62 -5.70
N GLY A 245 12.15 -5.82 -5.16
CA GLY A 245 13.60 -5.96 -5.40
C GLY A 245 14.17 -4.98 -6.45
N ILE A 246 13.34 -4.14 -7.04
CA ILE A 246 13.74 -3.01 -7.89
C ILE A 246 13.89 -1.77 -6.99
N PRO A 247 14.96 -0.95 -7.10
CA PRO A 247 15.09 0.28 -6.32
C PRO A 247 13.95 1.26 -6.62
N ALA A 248 13.37 1.86 -5.58
CA ALA A 248 12.41 2.96 -5.72
C ALA A 248 13.12 4.29 -6.01
N GLN A 249 12.43 5.22 -6.67
CA GLN A 249 12.91 6.58 -6.88
C GLN A 249 12.26 7.55 -5.88
N SER A 250 13.02 8.47 -5.31
CA SER A 250 12.49 9.48 -4.38
C SER A 250 11.42 10.35 -5.04
N ASP A 251 10.37 10.66 -4.28
CA ASP A 251 9.33 11.63 -4.65
C ASP A 251 9.89 13.05 -4.80
N ARG A 252 9.13 13.95 -5.43
CA ARG A 252 9.51 15.35 -5.59
C ARG A 252 8.44 16.33 -5.13
N LEU A 253 8.93 17.46 -4.60
CA LEU A 253 8.15 18.62 -4.24
C LEU A 253 8.75 19.87 -4.88
N TYR A 254 7.91 20.61 -5.60
CA TYR A 254 8.26 21.80 -6.36
C TYR A 254 7.49 23.00 -5.83
N HIS A 255 8.21 23.98 -5.26
CA HIS A 255 7.63 25.21 -4.74
C HIS A 255 7.44 26.25 -5.85
N ASN A 256 6.26 26.85 -5.96
CA ASN A 256 5.90 27.84 -6.96
C ASN A 256 6.42 29.22 -6.55
N LEU A 257 7.25 29.81 -7.39
CA LEU A 257 7.85 31.14 -7.21
C LEU A 257 7.02 32.26 -7.86
N GLY A 258 5.83 31.92 -8.36
CA GLY A 258 4.93 32.77 -9.12
C GLY A 258 5.23 32.79 -10.62
N GLN A 259 4.23 33.16 -11.42
CA GLN A 259 4.33 33.25 -12.90
C GLN A 259 4.70 31.91 -13.54
N GLY A 260 4.15 30.79 -13.02
CA GLY A 260 4.40 29.44 -13.52
C GLY A 260 5.86 28.97 -13.40
N ARG A 261 6.63 29.52 -12.45
CA ARG A 261 8.04 29.14 -12.19
C ARG A 261 8.14 28.33 -10.92
N PHE A 262 8.86 27.22 -10.96
CA PHE A 262 9.01 26.31 -9.84
C PHE A 262 10.48 26.13 -9.43
N ALA A 263 10.69 25.78 -8.16
CA ALA A 263 11.97 25.31 -7.64
C ALA A 263 11.81 23.93 -6.98
N ASP A 264 12.66 22.98 -7.35
CA ASP A 264 12.77 21.69 -6.65
C ASP A 264 13.28 21.93 -5.22
N ILE A 265 12.41 21.66 -4.24
CA ILE A 265 12.69 21.78 -2.81
C ILE A 265 12.68 20.42 -2.10
N SER A 266 12.65 19.31 -2.83
CA SER A 266 12.45 17.95 -2.31
C SER A 266 13.43 17.60 -1.17
N ARG A 267 14.68 18.05 -1.28
CA ARG A 267 15.71 17.87 -0.24
C ARG A 267 15.60 18.82 0.96
N SER A 268 15.25 20.07 0.71
CA SER A 268 15.14 21.08 1.79
C SER A 268 13.90 20.87 2.65
N SER A 269 12.82 20.39 2.03
CA SER A 269 11.56 20.04 2.70
C SER A 269 11.64 18.73 3.47
N GLY A 270 12.43 17.76 3.00
CA GLY A 270 12.58 16.43 3.58
C GLY A 270 11.84 15.32 2.83
N ILE A 271 11.15 15.64 1.73
CA ILE A 271 10.46 14.66 0.87
C ILE A 271 11.44 13.64 0.26
N ASP A 272 12.68 14.01 -0.09
CA ASP A 272 13.66 13.07 -0.68
C ASP A 272 14.30 12.08 0.33
N ALA A 273 13.90 12.12 1.62
CA ALA A 273 14.57 11.39 2.70
C ALA A 273 14.28 9.87 2.72
N GLU A 274 13.13 9.44 2.23
CA GLU A 274 12.76 8.04 1.99
C GLU A 274 12.22 7.89 0.57
N ALA A 275 12.31 6.68 0.00
CA ALA A 275 11.83 6.38 -1.35
C ALA A 275 11.11 5.03 -1.33
N TYR A 276 9.83 5.03 -1.71
CA TYR A 276 9.00 3.84 -1.94
C TYR A 276 8.25 4.03 -3.27
N PRO A 277 7.72 2.95 -3.88
CA PRO A 277 7.12 3.05 -5.21
C PRO A 277 5.73 3.68 -5.14
N GLY A 278 5.65 5.01 -5.24
CA GLY A 278 4.39 5.75 -5.10
C GLY A 278 3.47 5.61 -6.32
N LEU A 279 2.17 5.47 -6.09
CA LEU A 279 1.14 5.31 -7.13
C LEU A 279 -0.08 6.21 -6.97
N GLY A 280 -0.42 6.63 -5.75
CA GLY A 280 -1.53 7.54 -5.45
C GLY A 280 -1.08 8.67 -4.55
N VAL A 281 -1.56 9.88 -4.80
CA VAL A 281 -1.25 11.09 -4.01
C VAL A 281 -2.56 11.78 -3.64
N LEU A 282 -2.66 12.21 -2.38
CA LEU A 282 -3.76 13.03 -1.86
C LEU A 282 -3.19 14.16 -1.00
N PHE A 283 -3.56 15.41 -1.30
CA PHE A 283 -3.42 16.53 -0.36
C PHE A 283 -4.66 16.65 0.51
N THR A 284 -4.49 16.71 1.83
CA THR A 284 -5.61 16.88 2.77
C THR A 284 -5.11 17.43 4.11
N ASP A 285 -5.97 18.11 4.85
CA ASP A 285 -5.69 18.67 6.18
C ASP A 285 -6.24 17.68 7.23
N ILE A 286 -5.37 16.78 7.73
CA ILE A 286 -5.82 15.63 8.53
C ILE A 286 -6.08 15.94 10.00
N GLU A 287 -5.41 16.97 10.54
CA GLU A 287 -5.53 17.41 11.94
C GLU A 287 -6.36 18.69 12.12
N SER A 288 -6.83 19.30 11.03
CA SER A 288 -7.72 20.46 11.00
C SER A 288 -7.12 21.76 11.56
N ASP A 289 -5.80 21.94 11.43
CA ASP A 289 -5.08 23.16 11.82
C ASP A 289 -4.83 24.15 10.67
N GLY A 290 -5.00 23.71 9.42
CA GLY A 290 -5.27 24.57 8.26
C GLY A 290 -4.21 24.58 7.17
N ASP A 291 -3.09 23.88 7.35
CA ASP A 291 -2.15 23.52 6.28
C ASP A 291 -2.45 22.12 5.71
N LEU A 292 -1.91 21.84 4.51
CA LEU A 292 -2.17 20.60 3.78
C LEU A 292 -1.02 19.61 3.92
N ASP A 293 -1.37 18.41 4.36
CA ASP A 293 -0.50 17.23 4.44
C ASP A 293 -0.52 16.43 3.14
N ILE A 294 0.48 15.56 2.95
CA ILE A 294 0.61 14.72 1.75
C ILE A 294 0.51 13.25 2.15
N TYR A 295 -0.55 12.59 1.70
CA TYR A 295 -0.66 11.14 1.75
C TYR A 295 -0.20 10.51 0.43
N VAL A 296 0.60 9.44 0.51
CA VAL A 296 1.07 8.68 -0.65
C VAL A 296 0.78 7.19 -0.50
N ALA A 297 -0.01 6.64 -1.42
CA ALA A 297 -0.22 5.20 -1.54
C ALA A 297 0.98 4.56 -2.25
N ASN A 298 1.64 3.63 -1.57
CA ASN A 298 2.88 2.99 -2.03
C ASN A 298 2.65 1.51 -2.37
N ASP A 299 3.20 1.06 -3.49
CA ASP A 299 3.13 -0.33 -3.91
C ASP A 299 4.13 -1.21 -3.14
N SER A 300 3.61 -2.29 -2.56
CA SER A 300 4.31 -3.34 -1.82
C SER A 300 5.13 -2.86 -0.62
N GLU A 301 4.98 -1.60 -0.21
CA GLU A 301 5.74 -0.91 0.85
C GLU A 301 4.81 -0.06 1.74
N PRO A 302 5.27 0.45 2.89
CA PRO A 302 4.42 1.24 3.79
C PRO A 302 4.01 2.56 3.14
N ASN A 303 2.73 2.95 3.26
CA ASN A 303 2.25 4.23 2.74
C ASN A 303 2.93 5.41 3.45
N PHE A 304 3.16 6.51 2.73
CA PHE A 304 3.60 7.75 3.36
C PHE A 304 2.41 8.57 3.83
N LEU A 305 2.59 9.22 4.97
CA LEU A 305 1.87 10.44 5.32
C LEU A 305 2.93 11.42 5.80
N PHE A 306 3.14 12.45 5.00
CA PHE A 306 4.01 13.57 5.27
C PHE A 306 3.17 14.68 5.87
N ARG A 307 3.29 14.87 7.18
CA ARG A 307 2.65 16.01 7.82
C ARG A 307 3.40 17.28 7.48
N ASN A 308 2.68 18.34 7.18
CA ASN A 308 3.23 19.67 7.04
C ASN A 308 3.69 20.19 8.42
N ASP A 309 4.95 20.62 8.49
CA ASP A 309 5.55 21.25 9.69
C ASP A 309 6.11 22.64 9.29
N SER A 310 5.59 23.23 8.21
CA SER A 310 6.12 24.45 7.60
C SER A 310 5.88 25.67 8.48
N ALA A 311 6.92 26.50 8.66
CA ALA A 311 6.82 27.65 9.55
C ALA A 311 7.70 28.83 9.10
N ASN A 312 7.11 30.01 9.00
CA ASN A 312 7.80 31.26 8.65
C ASN A 312 8.55 31.19 7.29
N GLY A 313 8.04 30.41 6.33
CA GLY A 313 8.66 30.18 5.01
C GLY A 313 9.80 29.17 4.98
N ASP A 314 10.06 28.42 6.07
CA ASP A 314 10.84 27.18 6.03
C ASP A 314 9.87 26.03 5.75
N ILE A 315 9.69 25.68 4.47
CA ILE A 315 8.79 24.60 4.04
C ILE A 315 9.39 23.26 4.49
N ARG A 316 8.62 22.49 5.27
CA ARG A 316 9.08 21.25 5.93
C ARG A 316 7.99 20.21 6.00
N PHE A 317 8.36 18.97 5.75
CA PHE A 317 7.48 17.82 5.87
C PHE A 317 8.13 16.73 6.73
N THR A 318 7.35 16.12 7.61
CA THR A 318 7.79 14.99 8.46
C THR A 318 6.97 13.75 8.14
N GLN A 319 7.63 12.62 7.84
CA GLN A 319 6.94 11.34 7.74
C GLN A 319 6.39 10.93 9.13
N VAL A 320 5.07 10.79 9.21
CA VAL A 320 4.34 10.43 10.44
C VAL A 320 3.45 9.19 10.28
N GLY A 321 3.21 8.68 9.06
CA GLY A 321 2.20 7.65 8.78
C GLY A 321 2.29 6.36 9.62
N THR A 322 3.49 5.91 10.00
CA THR A 322 3.65 4.76 10.92
C THR A 322 3.10 5.06 12.31
N ARG A 323 3.31 6.30 12.78
CA ARG A 323 2.86 6.79 14.07
C ARG A 323 1.37 7.11 14.06
N LEU A 324 0.86 7.78 13.01
CA LEU A 324 -0.55 8.17 12.92
C LEU A 324 -1.50 6.99 12.67
N GLY A 325 -1.01 5.89 12.09
CA GLY A 325 -1.78 4.64 11.93
C GLY A 325 -1.96 4.19 10.47
N VAL A 326 -1.68 5.07 9.51
CA VAL A 326 -2.07 4.91 8.10
C VAL A 326 -1.06 4.20 7.19
N ALA A 327 0.16 3.94 7.67
CA ALA A 327 1.21 3.31 6.84
C ALA A 327 1.07 1.78 6.66
N TYR A 328 0.23 1.10 7.46
CA TYR A 328 0.13 -0.35 7.52
C TYR A 328 -1.28 -0.81 7.92
N SER A 329 -1.73 -1.92 7.33
CA SER A 329 -2.90 -2.72 7.74
C SER A 329 -3.00 -2.95 9.26
N GLU A 330 -4.20 -3.31 9.75
CA GLU A 330 -4.46 -3.77 11.13
C GLU A 330 -3.42 -4.80 11.65
N GLY A 331 -2.94 -5.68 10.75
CA GLY A 331 -1.96 -6.73 11.05
C GLY A 331 -0.49 -6.28 11.09
N GLY A 332 -0.19 -5.01 10.83
CA GLY A 332 1.17 -4.47 10.74
C GLY A 332 1.94 -4.97 9.51
N LEU A 333 1.24 -5.26 8.42
CA LEU A 333 1.82 -5.63 7.12
C LEU A 333 1.72 -4.44 6.16
N ALA A 334 2.80 -4.21 5.41
CA ALA A 334 2.76 -3.35 4.23
C ALA A 334 1.85 -3.99 3.18
N GLN A 335 1.20 -3.16 2.38
CA GLN A 335 0.22 -3.54 1.36
C GLN A 335 0.65 -2.95 0.03
N ALA A 336 0.01 -3.36 -1.06
CA ALA A 336 0.24 -2.76 -2.37
C ALA A 336 -0.77 -1.65 -2.68
N GLY A 337 -0.56 -0.48 -2.06
CA GLY A 337 -1.41 0.69 -2.21
C GLY A 337 -1.32 1.29 -3.62
N MET A 338 -2.46 1.55 -4.25
CA MET A 338 -2.55 2.07 -5.61
C MET A 338 -3.26 3.43 -5.66
N GLY A 339 -4.58 3.45 -5.49
CA GLY A 339 -5.37 4.67 -5.44
C GLY A 339 -5.69 5.07 -4.01
N VAL A 340 -5.73 6.37 -3.73
CA VAL A 340 -6.14 6.93 -2.44
C VAL A 340 -7.23 7.98 -2.63
N ASP A 341 -8.20 8.01 -1.71
CA ASP A 341 -9.13 9.13 -1.60
C ASP A 341 -9.46 9.48 -0.15
N GLY A 342 -9.87 10.72 0.10
CA GLY A 342 -10.22 11.24 1.41
C GLY A 342 -11.66 11.77 1.48
N GLY A 343 -12.33 11.58 2.59
CA GLY A 343 -13.67 12.13 2.82
C GLY A 343 -14.20 11.95 4.23
N ASP A 344 -15.13 12.82 4.62
CA ASP A 344 -15.95 12.73 5.84
C ASP A 344 -17.05 11.68 5.60
N ILE A 345 -16.75 10.40 5.89
CA ILE A 345 -17.62 9.28 5.50
C ILE A 345 -18.71 8.94 6.52
N ASP A 346 -18.56 9.37 7.78
CA ASP A 346 -19.54 9.15 8.83
C ASP A 346 -20.22 10.44 9.36
N ASN A 347 -19.91 11.58 8.75
CA ASN A 347 -20.48 12.91 9.01
C ASN A 347 -20.12 13.50 10.39
N ASP A 348 -19.04 13.04 11.04
CA ASP A 348 -18.47 13.71 12.22
C ASP A 348 -17.64 14.96 11.85
N GLY A 349 -17.05 14.97 10.65
CA GLY A 349 -16.38 16.06 9.96
C GLY A 349 -14.89 16.25 10.20
N ASP A 350 -14.19 15.17 10.57
CA ASP A 350 -12.82 14.96 10.13
C ASP A 350 -12.78 14.22 8.77
N ILE A 351 -11.57 13.98 8.25
CA ILE A 351 -11.35 13.35 6.94
C ILE A 351 -10.74 11.96 7.17
N ASP A 352 -11.49 10.95 6.76
CA ASP A 352 -11.04 9.56 6.67
C ASP A 352 -10.28 9.32 5.36
N ILE A 353 -9.41 8.31 5.33
CA ILE A 353 -8.59 7.97 4.16
C ILE A 353 -8.90 6.53 3.72
N TYR A 354 -9.23 6.33 2.45
CA TYR A 354 -9.39 4.99 1.88
C TYR A 354 -8.32 4.71 0.81
N VAL A 355 -7.73 3.52 0.86
CA VAL A 355 -6.68 3.06 -0.06
C VAL A 355 -7.05 1.74 -0.70
N SER A 356 -6.99 1.70 -2.03
CA SER A 356 -7.14 0.46 -2.80
C SER A 356 -5.83 -0.34 -2.83
N ASN A 357 -5.96 -1.68 -2.80
CA ASN A 357 -4.82 -2.60 -2.70
C ASN A 357 -4.90 -3.77 -3.70
N PHE A 358 -3.82 -4.56 -3.75
CA PHE A 358 -3.67 -5.73 -4.60
C PHE A 358 -4.65 -6.88 -4.24
N SER A 359 -4.94 -7.79 -5.17
CA SER A 359 -5.97 -8.85 -5.03
C SER A 359 -5.75 -9.89 -3.93
N ASP A 360 -4.56 -9.90 -3.31
CA ASP A 360 -4.23 -10.72 -2.15
C ASP A 360 -4.29 -9.94 -0.81
N ASP A 361 -4.41 -8.61 -0.85
CA ASP A 361 -4.59 -7.70 0.29
C ASP A 361 -6.07 -7.36 0.52
N VAL A 362 -6.34 -6.47 1.49
CA VAL A 362 -7.65 -5.86 1.75
C VAL A 362 -7.56 -4.38 1.40
N ASN A 363 -8.54 -3.79 0.69
CA ASN A 363 -8.60 -2.33 0.55
C ASN A 363 -8.88 -1.71 1.93
N THR A 364 -8.08 -0.74 2.35
CA THR A 364 -8.04 -0.30 3.75
C THR A 364 -8.72 1.05 3.91
N LEU A 365 -9.70 1.12 4.82
CA LEU A 365 -10.25 2.35 5.35
C LEU A 365 -9.52 2.69 6.64
N TYR A 366 -8.83 3.82 6.65
CA TYR A 366 -8.27 4.45 7.84
C TYR A 366 -9.28 5.48 8.33
N ALA A 367 -9.97 5.16 9.43
CA ALA A 367 -10.92 6.05 10.07
C ALA A 367 -10.19 7.01 11.01
N ASN A 368 -10.44 8.31 10.90
CA ASN A 368 -9.84 9.34 11.74
C ASN A 368 -10.54 9.37 13.12
N ASP A 369 -9.94 10.03 14.12
CA ASP A 369 -10.47 10.13 15.49
C ASP A 369 -10.72 11.59 15.94
N GLY A 370 -10.73 12.51 14.99
CA GLY A 370 -10.81 13.96 15.19
C GLY A 370 -9.59 14.57 15.88
N GLN A 371 -8.52 13.79 16.11
CA GLN A 371 -7.26 14.25 16.73
C GLN A 371 -6.02 13.93 15.86
N GLY A 372 -6.22 13.54 14.60
CA GLY A 372 -5.15 13.18 13.65
C GLY A 372 -4.62 11.76 13.83
N TRP A 373 -5.30 10.88 14.58
CA TRP A 373 -4.96 9.47 14.67
C TRP A 373 -5.94 8.63 13.87
N PHE A 374 -5.45 7.51 13.34
CA PHE A 374 -6.25 6.64 12.50
C PHE A 374 -6.29 5.20 13.03
N ASP A 375 -7.48 4.61 13.01
CA ASP A 375 -7.73 3.18 13.23
C ASP A 375 -8.13 2.49 11.91
N ASP A 376 -7.95 1.17 11.82
CA ASP A 376 -8.43 0.39 10.67
C ASP A 376 -9.97 0.21 10.78
N GLY A 377 -10.69 1.10 10.11
CA GLY A 377 -12.15 1.14 10.08
C GLY A 377 -12.79 0.08 9.17
N THR A 378 -12.00 -0.59 8.32
CA THR A 378 -12.46 -1.43 7.20
C THR A 378 -13.49 -2.50 7.58
N SER A 379 -13.26 -3.19 8.71
CA SER A 379 -14.20 -4.21 9.22
C SER A 379 -15.43 -3.60 9.88
N ALA A 380 -15.26 -2.49 10.59
CA ALA A 380 -16.32 -1.84 11.35
C ALA A 380 -17.32 -1.10 10.44
N SER A 381 -16.83 -0.45 9.37
CA SER A 381 -17.66 0.17 8.34
C SER A 381 -18.41 -0.86 7.49
N GLY A 382 -17.91 -2.10 7.40
CA GLY A 382 -18.50 -3.19 6.62
C GLY A 382 -17.85 -3.43 5.25
N MET A 383 -16.91 -2.58 4.84
CA MET A 383 -16.17 -2.71 3.57
C MET A 383 -15.37 -4.02 3.46
N GLY A 384 -14.86 -4.55 4.58
CA GLY A 384 -14.01 -5.74 4.62
C GLY A 384 -14.66 -7.07 4.15
N ARG A 385 -15.92 -7.08 3.70
CA ARG A 385 -16.63 -8.30 3.25
C ARG A 385 -16.42 -8.67 1.78
N VAL A 386 -16.22 -7.70 0.88
CA VAL A 386 -16.13 -7.96 -0.58
C VAL A 386 -14.73 -7.63 -1.10
N VAL A 387 -13.76 -8.42 -0.62
CA VAL A 387 -12.34 -8.17 -0.90
C VAL A 387 -11.87 -8.88 -2.18
N ARG A 388 -12.22 -10.15 -2.35
CA ARG A 388 -11.65 -11.04 -3.37
C ARG A 388 -12.69 -11.40 -4.43
N PRO A 389 -12.32 -11.55 -5.71
CA PRO A 389 -10.97 -11.61 -6.28
C PRO A 389 -10.40 -10.25 -6.77
N PHE A 390 -10.92 -9.13 -6.25
CA PHE A 390 -10.74 -7.81 -6.84
C PHE A 390 -9.36 -7.20 -6.58
N LEU A 391 -8.73 -6.64 -7.62
CA LEU A 391 -7.54 -5.80 -7.54
C LEU A 391 -7.98 -4.35 -7.74
N GLY A 392 -7.74 -3.45 -6.78
CA GLY A 392 -8.26 -2.07 -6.81
C GLY A 392 -7.24 -1.05 -7.32
N TRP A 393 -7.67 -0.13 -8.18
CA TRP A 393 -6.89 0.99 -8.70
C TRP A 393 -7.48 2.32 -8.24
N SER A 394 -8.05 3.15 -9.13
CA SER A 394 -8.67 4.40 -8.70
C SER A 394 -9.83 4.14 -7.73
N THR A 395 -10.00 5.04 -6.78
CA THR A 395 -11.02 4.98 -5.75
C THR A 395 -11.58 6.39 -5.54
N ALA A 396 -12.88 6.49 -5.29
CA ALA A 396 -13.54 7.78 -5.24
C ALA A 396 -14.76 7.79 -4.32
N PHE A 397 -14.79 8.73 -3.38
CA PHE A 397 -15.95 9.07 -2.57
C PHE A 397 -16.86 10.06 -3.30
N SER A 398 -18.15 9.74 -3.35
CA SER A 398 -19.22 10.63 -3.82
C SER A 398 -20.55 10.25 -3.20
N ASP A 399 -21.55 11.12 -3.31
CA ASP A 399 -22.92 10.88 -2.84
C ASP A 399 -23.78 10.57 -4.09
N PHE A 400 -24.04 9.29 -4.38
CA PHE A 400 -24.60 8.88 -5.69
C PHE A 400 -26.14 8.87 -5.73
N ASP A 401 -26.82 8.82 -4.59
CA ASP A 401 -28.29 8.97 -4.49
C ASP A 401 -28.73 10.33 -3.89
N ASN A 402 -27.76 11.21 -3.58
CA ASN A 402 -27.93 12.53 -3.00
C ASN A 402 -28.63 12.49 -1.62
N ASP A 403 -28.36 11.47 -0.80
CA ASP A 403 -28.95 11.31 0.54
C ASP A 403 -28.17 12.04 1.67
N GLY A 404 -26.92 12.43 1.41
CA GLY A 404 -26.04 13.16 2.33
C GLY A 404 -24.88 12.33 2.91
N TRP A 405 -24.75 11.05 2.57
CA TRP A 405 -23.61 10.21 2.94
C TRP A 405 -22.64 10.02 1.76
N LEU A 406 -21.36 9.80 2.04
CA LEU A 406 -20.39 9.46 0.99
C LEU A 406 -20.37 7.94 0.76
N ASP A 407 -20.85 7.54 -0.41
CA ASP A 407 -20.61 6.25 -1.04
C ASP A 407 -19.18 6.15 -1.57
N LEU A 408 -18.76 4.94 -1.97
CA LEU A 408 -17.42 4.67 -2.46
C LEU A 408 -17.41 3.85 -3.74
N PHE A 409 -16.81 4.38 -4.81
CA PHE A 409 -16.47 3.65 -6.04
C PHE A 409 -15.01 3.15 -6.00
N VAL A 410 -14.77 1.97 -6.60
CA VAL A 410 -13.43 1.42 -6.83
C VAL A 410 -13.33 0.86 -8.24
N ALA A 411 -12.35 1.34 -9.02
CA ALA A 411 -11.97 0.78 -10.31
C ALA A 411 -11.16 -0.51 -10.12
N ASN A 412 -11.45 -1.55 -10.91
CA ASN A 412 -10.84 -2.87 -10.74
C ASN A 412 -10.34 -3.50 -12.04
N GLY A 413 -9.29 -4.31 -11.92
CA GLY A 413 -8.71 -5.08 -13.02
C GLY A 413 -7.32 -5.56 -12.64
N HIS A 414 -7.01 -6.84 -12.86
CA HIS A 414 -5.71 -7.37 -12.48
C HIS A 414 -4.57 -6.76 -13.32
N VAL A 415 -3.34 -6.95 -12.86
CA VAL A 415 -2.11 -6.63 -13.60
C VAL A 415 -1.67 -7.70 -14.61
N TYR A 416 -2.20 -8.94 -14.57
CA TYR A 416 -1.62 -10.06 -15.32
C TYR A 416 -2.59 -10.64 -16.36
N PRO A 417 -2.39 -10.38 -17.68
CA PRO A 417 -3.27 -10.88 -18.74
C PRO A 417 -3.43 -12.39 -18.76
N ALA A 418 -2.38 -13.14 -18.43
CA ALA A 418 -2.37 -14.62 -18.40
C ALA A 418 -3.40 -15.23 -17.43
N LEU A 419 -3.91 -14.47 -16.45
CA LEU A 419 -5.02 -14.91 -15.60
C LEU A 419 -6.34 -15.08 -16.37
N GLN A 420 -6.51 -14.40 -17.51
CA GLN A 420 -7.73 -14.45 -18.31
C GLN A 420 -8.05 -15.86 -18.86
N ASP A 421 -7.02 -16.70 -19.04
CA ASP A 421 -7.13 -18.09 -19.51
C ASP A 421 -7.31 -19.11 -18.36
N VAL A 422 -7.25 -18.67 -17.09
CA VAL A 422 -7.40 -19.54 -15.91
C VAL A 422 -8.89 -19.80 -15.67
N ALA A 423 -9.42 -20.85 -16.31
CA ALA A 423 -10.82 -21.23 -16.22
C ALA A 423 -11.32 -21.32 -14.75
N GLY A 424 -12.29 -20.47 -14.41
CA GLY A 424 -12.88 -20.40 -13.07
C GLY A 424 -12.00 -19.81 -11.97
N GLY A 425 -10.82 -19.25 -12.29
CA GLY A 425 -9.90 -18.66 -11.32
C GLY A 425 -10.03 -17.13 -11.18
N LEU A 426 -8.92 -16.50 -10.75
CA LEU A 426 -8.75 -15.04 -10.85
C LEU A 426 -8.81 -14.63 -12.33
N ALA A 427 -9.38 -13.46 -12.62
CA ALA A 427 -9.48 -12.91 -13.98
C ALA A 427 -8.71 -11.59 -14.12
N TYR A 428 -8.18 -11.34 -15.32
CA TYR A 428 -7.53 -10.08 -15.68
C TYR A 428 -8.55 -8.93 -15.76
N ALA A 429 -9.57 -9.09 -16.62
CA ALA A 429 -10.70 -8.17 -16.64
C ALA A 429 -11.62 -8.44 -15.43
N GLN A 430 -11.95 -7.37 -14.69
CA GLN A 430 -12.78 -7.44 -13.49
C GLN A 430 -13.89 -6.39 -13.57
N ARG A 431 -14.99 -6.61 -12.85
CA ARG A 431 -16.01 -5.55 -12.68
C ARG A 431 -15.53 -4.59 -11.60
N ASN A 432 -15.91 -3.32 -11.73
CA ASN A 432 -15.72 -2.33 -10.68
C ASN A 432 -16.63 -2.64 -9.48
N LEU A 433 -16.22 -2.16 -8.31
CA LEU A 433 -17.02 -2.19 -7.08
C LEU A 433 -17.62 -0.81 -6.80
N ILE A 434 -18.79 -0.80 -6.18
CA ILE A 434 -19.37 0.40 -5.59
C ILE A 434 -20.08 0.01 -4.29
N TYR A 435 -19.88 0.81 -3.25
CA TYR A 435 -20.40 0.58 -1.92
C TYR A 435 -21.37 1.71 -1.55
N HIS A 436 -22.63 1.36 -1.29
CA HIS A 436 -23.61 2.30 -0.74
C HIS A 436 -23.39 2.49 0.76
N ASN A 437 -23.40 3.73 1.21
CA ASN A 437 -23.27 4.15 2.60
C ASN A 437 -24.58 4.79 3.09
N ALA A 438 -25.21 4.22 4.11
CA ALA A 438 -26.46 4.79 4.65
C ALA A 438 -26.31 5.48 6.02
N THR A 439 -25.24 5.18 6.78
CA THR A 439 -25.06 5.56 8.20
C THR A 439 -23.60 5.40 8.69
N GLY A 440 -22.59 5.67 7.85
CA GLY A 440 -21.21 5.23 8.09
C GLY A 440 -21.04 3.70 7.99
N ARG A 441 -21.98 3.04 7.31
CA ARG A 441 -22.07 1.58 7.15
C ARG A 441 -22.26 1.26 5.67
N PHE A 442 -21.30 0.54 5.12
CA PHE A 442 -21.14 0.31 3.69
C PHE A 442 -21.64 -1.08 3.28
N SER A 443 -22.24 -1.15 2.09
CA SER A 443 -22.65 -2.40 1.45
C SER A 443 -22.34 -2.38 -0.05
N GLU A 444 -21.69 -3.43 -0.57
CA GLU A 444 -21.36 -3.50 -2.00
C GLU A 444 -22.62 -3.80 -2.82
N VAL A 445 -22.88 -2.98 -3.84
CA VAL A 445 -24.14 -2.99 -4.64
C VAL A 445 -23.91 -2.91 -6.15
N GLY A 446 -22.67 -3.04 -6.65
CA GLY A 446 -22.36 -2.78 -8.07
C GLY A 446 -23.05 -3.71 -9.06
N THR A 447 -23.39 -4.92 -8.64
CA THR A 447 -24.14 -5.87 -9.49
C THR A 447 -25.60 -5.42 -9.67
N GLU A 448 -26.20 -4.86 -8.63
CA GLU A 448 -27.56 -4.34 -8.57
C GLU A 448 -27.65 -2.95 -9.23
N SER A 449 -26.61 -2.11 -9.09
CA SER A 449 -26.48 -0.76 -9.65
C SER A 449 -26.09 -0.70 -11.13
N GLY A 450 -25.92 -1.84 -11.81
CA GLY A 450 -25.64 -1.90 -13.26
C GLY A 450 -24.15 -2.00 -13.66
N LEU A 451 -23.21 -1.88 -12.73
CA LEU A 451 -21.76 -1.98 -12.96
C LEU A 451 -21.30 -3.44 -13.18
N ARG A 452 -21.74 -4.03 -14.30
CA ARG A 452 -21.51 -5.44 -14.67
C ARG A 452 -20.45 -5.66 -15.76
N ARG A 453 -20.02 -4.60 -16.48
CA ARG A 453 -18.92 -4.69 -17.46
C ARG A 453 -17.65 -5.11 -16.72
N VAL A 454 -16.90 -6.04 -17.31
CA VAL A 454 -15.56 -6.38 -16.87
C VAL A 454 -14.54 -5.76 -17.82
N SER A 455 -13.54 -5.06 -17.27
CA SER A 455 -12.44 -4.43 -18.01
C SER A 455 -11.16 -4.46 -17.15
N ALA A 456 -10.03 -4.06 -17.72
CA ALA A 456 -8.82 -3.76 -16.95
C ALA A 456 -8.83 -2.29 -16.52
N SER A 457 -9.76 -1.89 -15.65
CA SER A 457 -9.88 -0.49 -15.24
C SER A 457 -8.67 -0.03 -14.42
N ARG A 458 -8.31 1.25 -14.54
CA ARG A 458 -7.14 1.88 -13.92
C ARG A 458 -7.55 3.19 -13.24
N ALA A 459 -7.26 4.32 -13.87
CA ALA A 459 -7.71 5.63 -13.42
C ALA A 459 -9.23 5.78 -13.58
N ALA A 460 -9.82 6.59 -12.73
CA ALA A 460 -11.24 6.92 -12.77
C ALA A 460 -11.46 8.23 -12.02
N ALA A 461 -12.39 9.04 -12.52
CA ALA A 461 -12.77 10.30 -11.91
C ALA A 461 -14.30 10.40 -11.77
N ILE A 462 -14.73 11.13 -10.75
CA ILE A 462 -16.12 11.51 -10.56
C ILE A 462 -16.37 12.84 -11.25
N ILE A 463 -17.48 12.91 -11.99
CA ILE A 463 -17.91 14.06 -12.78
C ILE A 463 -19.43 14.20 -12.67
N ASP A 464 -19.94 15.40 -12.88
CA ASP A 464 -21.36 15.65 -13.20
C ASP A 464 -21.32 16.34 -14.57
N PHE A 465 -21.34 15.53 -15.64
CA PHE A 465 -20.94 16.00 -16.97
C PHE A 465 -22.09 16.69 -17.71
N ASP A 466 -23.34 16.41 -17.33
CA ASP A 466 -24.52 17.11 -17.85
C ASP A 466 -25.15 18.13 -16.88
N ASN A 467 -24.43 18.44 -15.78
CA ASN A 467 -24.80 19.45 -14.77
C ASN A 467 -26.20 19.23 -14.17
N ASP A 468 -26.63 17.98 -14.17
CA ASP A 468 -27.86 17.45 -13.59
C ASP A 468 -27.73 17.40 -12.06
N GLY A 469 -26.57 16.97 -11.55
CA GLY A 469 -26.24 16.92 -10.13
C GLY A 469 -26.46 15.57 -9.42
N ASP A 470 -26.84 14.50 -10.11
CA ASP A 470 -26.35 13.17 -9.73
C ASP A 470 -24.91 12.95 -10.25
N ALA A 471 -24.16 12.05 -9.61
CA ALA A 471 -22.73 11.89 -9.84
C ALA A 471 -22.43 10.73 -10.81
N ASP A 472 -21.73 11.04 -11.90
CA ASP A 472 -21.28 10.11 -12.93
C ASP A 472 -19.84 9.64 -12.69
N ILE A 473 -19.44 8.58 -13.39
CA ILE A 473 -18.13 7.95 -13.24
C ILE A 473 -17.47 7.78 -14.62
N VAL A 474 -16.36 8.47 -14.85
CA VAL A 474 -15.47 8.23 -15.99
C VAL A 474 -14.32 7.31 -15.58
N VAL A 475 -13.96 6.35 -16.44
CA VAL A 475 -12.94 5.32 -16.16
C VAL A 475 -12.02 5.15 -17.37
N ALA A 476 -10.72 5.26 -17.16
CA ALA A 476 -9.70 4.84 -18.11
C ALA A 476 -9.51 3.31 -17.98
N ASN A 477 -9.73 2.58 -19.08
CA ASN A 477 -9.51 1.14 -19.15
C ASN A 477 -8.21 0.87 -19.90
N LEU A 478 -7.32 0.07 -19.32
CA LEU A 478 -6.02 -0.23 -19.91
C LEU A 478 -6.16 -1.09 -21.15
N ASN A 479 -5.58 -0.64 -22.26
CA ASN A 479 -5.67 -1.34 -23.56
C ASN A 479 -7.13 -1.63 -23.98
N ASP A 480 -8.04 -0.70 -23.71
CA ASP A 480 -9.46 -0.73 -24.09
C ASP A 480 -9.98 0.72 -24.26
N THR A 481 -11.22 0.86 -24.70
CA THR A 481 -12.01 2.10 -24.68
C THR A 481 -12.33 2.58 -23.25
N PRO A 482 -12.37 3.90 -22.99
CA PRO A 482 -12.91 4.45 -21.75
C PRO A 482 -14.32 3.97 -21.42
N SER A 483 -14.73 4.16 -20.17
CA SER A 483 -16.13 4.05 -19.78
C SER A 483 -16.62 5.36 -19.17
N LEU A 484 -17.85 5.71 -19.52
CA LEU A 484 -18.63 6.78 -18.91
C LEU A 484 -19.91 6.13 -18.42
N TRP A 485 -20.06 6.08 -17.11
CA TRP A 485 -21.22 5.54 -16.42
C TRP A 485 -22.09 6.71 -16.00
N ARG A 486 -23.10 7.03 -16.82
CA ARG A 486 -24.08 8.04 -16.46
C ARG A 486 -24.95 7.49 -15.34
N ASN A 487 -25.16 8.27 -14.28
CA ASN A 487 -26.12 7.96 -13.24
C ASN A 487 -27.55 8.23 -13.75
N ASN A 488 -28.50 7.38 -13.40
CA ASN A 488 -29.90 7.48 -13.88
C ASN A 488 -30.87 7.32 -12.72
N THR A 489 -30.42 7.66 -11.51
CA THR A 489 -31.23 7.63 -10.28
C THR A 489 -32.31 8.72 -10.31
N GLY A 490 -32.22 9.62 -11.30
CA GLY A 490 -33.34 10.42 -11.78
C GLY A 490 -33.55 11.67 -10.95
N ASN A 491 -32.50 12.11 -10.24
CA ASN A 491 -32.42 13.41 -9.59
C ASN A 491 -33.66 13.71 -8.73
N THR A 492 -34.18 12.70 -8.02
CA THR A 492 -35.42 12.84 -7.24
C THR A 492 -35.15 13.51 -5.88
N SER A 493 -33.94 13.35 -5.36
CA SER A 493 -33.37 14.09 -4.24
C SER A 493 -33.09 15.56 -4.59
N ASN A 494 -32.97 16.40 -3.58
CA ASN A 494 -32.42 17.75 -3.68
C ASN A 494 -30.92 17.69 -3.43
N TRP A 495 -30.19 18.59 -4.07
CA TRP A 495 -28.75 18.71 -3.94
C TRP A 495 -28.33 20.17 -4.06
N ILE A 496 -27.08 20.47 -3.71
CA ILE A 496 -26.43 21.75 -4.02
C ILE A 496 -24.95 21.51 -4.36
N GLY A 497 -24.50 22.07 -5.48
CA GLY A 497 -23.10 22.08 -5.88
C GLY A 497 -22.50 23.47 -5.69
N LEU A 498 -21.20 23.56 -5.41
CA LEU A 498 -20.52 24.85 -5.26
C LEU A 498 -19.37 24.97 -6.26
N ARG A 499 -19.30 26.07 -7.01
CA ARG A 499 -18.09 26.50 -7.71
C ARG A 499 -17.44 27.58 -6.84
N LEU A 500 -16.27 27.29 -6.29
CA LEU A 500 -15.52 28.23 -5.45
C LEU A 500 -14.48 28.96 -6.31
N GLU A 501 -14.18 30.22 -5.97
CA GLU A 501 -13.14 31.02 -6.62
C GLU A 501 -12.36 31.82 -5.57
N GLY A 502 -11.09 31.45 -5.38
CA GLY A 502 -10.17 32.16 -4.48
C GLY A 502 -9.75 33.54 -4.99
N ARG A 503 -9.26 34.38 -4.09
CA ARG A 503 -8.82 35.78 -4.34
C ARG A 503 -7.56 36.15 -3.56
N THR A 504 -7.47 35.70 -2.32
CA THR A 504 -6.27 35.70 -1.47
C THR A 504 -5.76 34.27 -1.34
N SER A 505 -6.66 33.29 -1.22
CA SER A 505 -6.37 31.89 -1.50
C SER A 505 -6.15 31.67 -3.00
N ASN A 506 -5.46 30.59 -3.38
CA ASN A 506 -5.31 30.12 -4.76
C ASN A 506 -6.66 30.08 -5.52
N ARG A 507 -6.64 30.37 -6.84
CA ARG A 507 -7.85 30.57 -7.67
C ARG A 507 -8.80 29.37 -7.60
N ASP A 508 -8.28 28.16 -7.74
CA ASP A 508 -9.01 26.88 -7.68
C ASP A 508 -9.64 26.58 -6.30
N ALA A 509 -9.29 27.36 -5.27
CA ALA A 509 -9.73 27.16 -3.89
C ALA A 509 -9.31 25.82 -3.26
N ILE A 510 -8.25 25.19 -3.76
CA ILE A 510 -7.69 23.93 -3.24
C ILE A 510 -7.33 24.10 -1.75
N GLY A 511 -7.69 23.10 -0.95
CA GLY A 511 -7.57 23.10 0.50
C GLY A 511 -8.81 23.62 1.24
N THR A 512 -9.68 24.41 0.59
CA THR A 512 -10.88 24.99 1.22
C THR A 512 -11.77 23.89 1.83
N ARG A 513 -12.13 24.06 3.11
CA ARG A 513 -13.09 23.18 3.80
C ARG A 513 -14.47 23.81 3.81
N VAL A 514 -15.47 23.05 3.37
CA VAL A 514 -16.88 23.46 3.36
C VAL A 514 -17.66 22.57 4.32
N THR A 515 -18.32 23.19 5.30
CA THR A 515 -19.29 22.52 6.18
C THR A 515 -20.70 22.98 5.84
N LEU A 516 -21.56 22.06 5.41
CA LEU A 516 -22.98 22.32 5.18
C LEU A 516 -23.80 21.77 6.35
N HIS A 517 -24.74 22.58 6.85
CA HIS A 517 -25.74 22.18 7.83
C HIS A 517 -27.12 22.20 7.18
N ALA A 518 -27.81 21.05 7.20
CA ALA A 518 -29.20 20.95 6.75
C ALA A 518 -29.95 19.85 7.52
N ALA A 519 -31.12 20.19 8.06
CA ALA A 519 -32.04 19.24 8.68
C ALA A 519 -31.44 18.40 9.83
N GLY A 520 -30.40 18.92 10.50
CA GLY A 520 -29.68 18.24 11.59
C GLY A 520 -28.51 17.37 11.13
N ILE A 521 -28.27 17.23 9.83
CA ILE A 521 -27.06 16.63 9.26
C ILE A 521 -25.98 17.73 9.12
N LYS A 522 -24.75 17.38 9.44
CA LYS A 522 -23.52 18.12 9.10
C LYS A 522 -22.86 17.31 7.98
N GLN A 523 -22.47 17.95 6.89
CA GLN A 523 -21.63 17.34 5.84
C GLN A 523 -20.38 18.19 5.67
N THR A 524 -19.21 17.56 5.67
CA THR A 524 -17.93 18.23 5.43
C THR A 524 -17.35 17.76 4.11
N ARG A 525 -16.87 18.69 3.27
CA ARG A 525 -16.15 18.39 2.03
C ARG A 525 -14.93 19.31 1.94
N GLN A 526 -13.79 18.78 1.49
CA GLN A 526 -12.60 19.57 1.20
C GLN A 526 -12.41 19.66 -0.33
N ILE A 527 -11.94 20.81 -0.83
CA ILE A 527 -11.50 20.93 -2.22
C ILE A 527 -10.12 20.27 -2.34
N GLN A 528 -10.06 19.15 -3.05
CA GLN A 528 -8.86 18.31 -3.17
C GLN A 528 -8.57 18.05 -4.65
N ARG A 529 -7.30 18.19 -5.05
CA ARG A 529 -6.74 17.73 -6.33
C ARG A 529 -5.68 16.66 -6.03
N GLY A 530 -5.49 15.73 -6.96
CA GLY A 530 -4.86 14.44 -6.68
C GLY A 530 -5.78 13.55 -5.85
N ARG A 531 -6.56 12.71 -6.54
CA ARG A 531 -7.48 11.75 -5.92
C ARG A 531 -7.53 10.47 -6.76
N GLY A 532 -7.87 9.35 -6.13
CA GLY A 532 -7.88 8.04 -6.76
C GLY A 532 -6.48 7.61 -7.22
N PHE A 533 -6.41 7.06 -8.43
CA PHE A 533 -5.16 6.62 -9.07
C PHE A 533 -4.94 7.44 -10.34
N HIS A 534 -3.82 8.16 -10.43
CA HIS A 534 -3.44 8.93 -11.63
C HIS A 534 -4.52 9.95 -12.12
N SER A 535 -5.44 10.38 -11.25
CA SER A 535 -6.71 11.03 -11.65
C SER A 535 -6.93 12.42 -11.06
N GLN A 536 -7.72 13.24 -11.76
CA GLN A 536 -8.25 14.53 -11.26
C GLN A 536 -9.76 14.58 -11.43
N PHE A 537 -10.49 14.86 -10.35
CA PHE A 537 -11.96 14.83 -10.33
C PHE A 537 -12.56 16.22 -10.55
N ASP A 538 -13.88 16.27 -10.73
CA ASP A 538 -14.68 17.50 -10.67
C ASP A 538 -14.35 18.31 -9.40
N PRO A 539 -13.85 19.55 -9.51
CA PRO A 539 -13.44 20.37 -8.35
C PRO A 539 -14.63 20.94 -7.57
N ARG A 540 -15.87 20.79 -8.06
CA ARG A 540 -17.07 21.42 -7.49
C ARG A 540 -17.71 20.49 -6.45
N PRO A 541 -17.58 20.74 -5.14
CA PRO A 541 -18.16 19.86 -4.13
C PRO A 541 -19.69 19.86 -4.23
N ARG A 542 -20.27 18.66 -4.20
CA ARG A 542 -21.72 18.42 -4.14
C ARG A 542 -22.11 17.96 -2.74
N PHE A 543 -23.32 18.34 -2.35
CA PHE A 543 -23.97 17.98 -1.11
C PHE A 543 -25.38 17.48 -1.42
N GLY A 544 -25.64 16.19 -1.21
CA GLY A 544 -26.98 15.64 -1.21
C GLY A 544 -27.78 16.16 -0.02
N LEU A 545 -29.06 16.41 -0.23
CA LEU A 545 -29.98 16.91 0.80
C LEU A 545 -31.18 15.96 0.99
N GLY A 546 -31.21 14.83 0.28
CA GLY A 546 -32.34 13.91 0.22
C GLY A 546 -33.63 14.66 -0.15
N GLN A 547 -34.65 14.57 0.69
CA GLN A 547 -35.91 15.28 0.48
C GLN A 547 -35.98 16.67 1.19
N ASN A 548 -34.87 17.13 1.79
CA ASN A 548 -34.85 18.41 2.50
C ASN A 548 -34.85 19.60 1.52
N ALA A 549 -35.74 20.56 1.75
CA ALA A 549 -35.96 21.70 0.87
C ALA A 549 -35.29 23.01 1.35
N ALA A 550 -34.39 22.92 2.33
CA ALA A 550 -33.69 24.06 2.92
C ALA A 550 -32.29 23.65 3.41
N VAL A 551 -31.38 24.64 3.39
CA VAL A 551 -30.05 24.57 4.01
C VAL A 551 -30.03 25.59 5.14
N ASP A 552 -29.58 25.19 6.32
CA ASP A 552 -29.54 26.04 7.52
C ASP A 552 -28.37 27.04 7.44
N SER A 553 -27.20 26.54 7.05
CA SER A 553 -26.02 27.36 6.74
C SER A 553 -24.97 26.60 5.93
N ILE A 554 -24.21 27.34 5.11
CA ILE A 554 -22.95 26.86 4.51
C ILE A 554 -21.82 27.68 5.12
N VAL A 555 -20.84 26.99 5.72
CA VAL A 555 -19.60 27.58 6.26
C VAL A 555 -18.45 27.18 5.34
N ILE A 556 -17.65 28.16 4.95
CA ILE A 556 -16.51 27.99 4.04
C ILE A 556 -15.29 28.54 4.77
N ASP A 557 -14.34 27.66 5.05
CA ASP A 557 -13.07 27.96 5.69
C ASP A 557 -12.00 27.90 4.59
N TRP A 558 -11.57 29.08 4.12
CA TRP A 558 -10.65 29.26 2.99
C TRP A 558 -9.17 29.16 3.45
N PRO A 559 -8.24 28.70 2.57
CA PRO A 559 -6.79 28.63 2.87
C PRO A 559 -6.18 29.93 3.42
N SER A 560 -6.69 31.10 3.01
CA SER A 560 -6.30 32.41 3.53
C SER A 560 -6.61 32.65 5.03
N GLY A 561 -7.24 31.68 5.71
CA GLY A 561 -7.77 31.82 7.07
C GLY A 561 -9.07 32.62 7.15
N LEU A 562 -9.66 33.01 6.00
CA LEU A 562 -10.98 33.62 5.96
C LEU A 562 -12.05 32.57 6.25
N ARG A 563 -12.86 32.80 7.29
CA ARG A 563 -14.12 32.08 7.52
C ARG A 563 -15.31 32.86 6.96
N GLN A 564 -16.00 32.28 5.99
CA GLN A 564 -17.19 32.84 5.35
C GLN A 564 -18.43 32.00 5.69
N THR A 565 -19.58 32.65 5.91
CA THR A 565 -20.84 31.95 6.23
C THR A 565 -22.00 32.49 5.41
N ILE A 566 -22.79 31.58 4.84
CA ILE A 566 -24.01 31.85 4.08
C ILE A 566 -25.18 31.29 4.88
N ALA A 567 -26.16 32.13 5.22
CA ALA A 567 -27.28 31.80 6.10
C ALA A 567 -28.59 31.52 5.33
N SER A 568 -29.54 30.89 6.03
CA SER A 568 -30.82 30.41 5.47
C SER A 568 -31.82 31.49 5.02
N ASP A 569 -31.63 32.76 5.39
CA ASP A 569 -32.58 33.85 5.13
C ASP A 569 -32.60 34.34 3.66
N GLY A 570 -31.67 33.84 2.84
CA GLY A 570 -31.68 33.92 1.38
C GLY A 570 -31.73 32.54 0.71
N THR A 571 -32.63 31.65 1.18
CA THR A 571 -32.73 30.22 0.80
C THR A 571 -32.21 29.94 -0.61
N PRO A 572 -31.03 29.30 -0.75
CA PRO A 572 -30.44 29.07 -2.06
C PRO A 572 -31.39 28.19 -2.86
N ILE A 573 -31.59 28.54 -4.13
CA ILE A 573 -32.41 27.73 -5.02
C ILE A 573 -31.66 26.39 -5.17
N LEU A 574 -32.27 25.29 -4.73
CA LEU A 574 -31.63 23.97 -4.78
C LEU A 574 -31.55 23.43 -6.21
N ARG A 575 -30.84 22.31 -6.38
CA ARG A 575 -30.61 21.63 -7.66
C ARG A 575 -29.94 22.54 -8.70
N ARG A 576 -28.71 22.96 -8.39
CA ARG A 576 -27.81 23.76 -9.23
C ARG A 576 -26.45 23.95 -8.56
N TYR A 577 -25.50 24.44 -9.34
CA TYR A 577 -24.26 25.02 -8.84
C TYR A 577 -24.43 26.48 -8.39
N LEU A 578 -23.87 26.82 -7.23
CA LEU A 578 -23.66 28.20 -6.78
C LEU A 578 -22.22 28.62 -7.03
N HIS A 579 -22.00 29.72 -7.77
CA HIS A 579 -20.69 30.36 -7.83
C HIS A 579 -20.49 31.28 -6.61
N ILE A 580 -19.46 30.98 -5.81
CA ILE A 580 -19.10 31.70 -4.59
C ILE A 580 -17.65 32.16 -4.71
N VAL A 581 -17.45 33.46 -4.53
CA VAL A 581 -16.14 34.09 -4.61
C VAL A 581 -15.69 34.49 -3.21
N GLU A 582 -14.43 34.22 -2.88
CA GLU A 582 -13.83 34.50 -1.57
C GLU A 582 -14.10 35.95 -1.12
N GLY A 583 -14.68 36.10 0.08
CA GLY A 583 -15.01 37.39 0.69
C GLY A 583 -16.20 38.13 0.08
N LYS A 584 -16.92 37.56 -0.90
CA LYS A 584 -18.11 38.16 -1.53
C LYS A 584 -19.38 37.40 -1.18
N ALA A 585 -20.51 38.11 -1.12
CA ALA A 585 -21.82 37.48 -1.02
C ALA A 585 -22.14 36.62 -2.27
N PRO A 586 -22.93 35.53 -2.14
CA PRO A 586 -23.29 34.68 -3.27
C PRO A 586 -23.92 35.45 -4.44
N ILE A 587 -23.49 35.15 -5.66
CA ILE A 587 -23.90 35.88 -6.85
C ILE A 587 -25.20 35.27 -7.38
N ALA A 588 -26.33 35.94 -7.16
CA ALA A 588 -27.69 35.44 -7.46
C ALA A 588 -28.03 35.25 -8.96
N GLY A 589 -27.06 35.45 -9.87
CA GLY A 589 -27.26 35.41 -11.33
C GLY A 589 -26.25 34.57 -12.11
N THR A 590 -25.29 33.93 -11.44
CA THR A 590 -24.29 33.02 -12.05
C THR A 590 -24.57 31.56 -11.67
N LEU A 591 -25.85 31.21 -11.70
CA LEU A 591 -26.31 29.83 -11.53
C LEU A 591 -26.15 29.15 -12.89
N ILE A 592 -25.36 28.07 -12.96
CA ILE A 592 -25.49 27.13 -14.08
C ILE A 592 -26.92 26.56 -13.96
N PRO A 593 -27.83 26.86 -14.91
CA PRO A 593 -29.19 26.36 -14.81
C PRO A 593 -29.14 24.84 -15.02
N PRO A 594 -29.87 24.04 -14.23
CA PRO A 594 -29.97 22.61 -14.50
C PRO A 594 -30.55 22.40 -15.91
N PRO A 595 -30.22 21.28 -16.58
CA PRO A 595 -30.84 20.91 -17.85
C PRO A 595 -32.37 20.89 -17.73
N ASP A 596 -33.06 21.08 -18.86
CA ASP A 596 -34.53 21.12 -18.88
C ASP A 596 -35.11 19.71 -18.62
N TYR A 597 -35.40 19.42 -17.34
CA TYR A 597 -36.03 18.19 -16.87
C TYR A 597 -37.40 17.87 -17.52
N SER A 598 -37.95 18.74 -18.38
CA SER A 598 -39.14 18.43 -19.19
C SER A 598 -38.82 17.68 -20.49
N VAL A 599 -37.55 17.62 -20.90
CA VAL A 599 -37.08 16.64 -21.89
C VAL A 599 -37.11 15.27 -21.20
N PRO A 600 -37.87 14.27 -21.71
CA PRO A 600 -37.82 12.93 -21.15
C PRO A 600 -36.37 12.44 -21.21
N SER A 601 -35.90 11.75 -20.16
CA SER A 601 -34.61 11.07 -20.17
C SER A 601 -34.48 10.33 -21.49
N ILE A 602 -33.51 10.74 -22.32
CA ILE A 602 -33.28 10.07 -23.58
C ILE A 602 -32.77 8.68 -23.21
N ASP A 603 -33.66 7.70 -23.32
CA ASP A 603 -33.32 6.29 -23.36
C ASP A 603 -32.40 6.12 -24.57
N TYR A 604 -31.09 6.26 -24.33
CA TYR A 604 -30.10 5.78 -25.27
C TYR A 604 -30.47 4.34 -25.58
N PRO A 605 -30.62 3.96 -26.86
CA PRO A 605 -31.03 2.61 -27.20
C PRO A 605 -30.05 1.65 -26.54
N THR A 606 -30.57 0.78 -25.67
CA THR A 606 -29.77 -0.27 -25.02
C THR A 606 -28.91 -0.92 -26.09
N PRO A 607 -27.58 -0.98 -25.92
CA PRO A 607 -26.70 -1.54 -26.94
C PRO A 607 -27.18 -2.95 -27.29
N PRO A 608 -27.05 -3.37 -28.57
CA PRO A 608 -27.38 -4.75 -28.94
C PRO A 608 -26.59 -5.70 -28.03
N ALA A 609 -27.22 -6.81 -27.64
CA ALA A 609 -26.66 -7.75 -26.66
C ALA A 609 -25.35 -8.46 -27.09
N ASP A 610 -24.78 -8.07 -28.24
CA ASP A 610 -23.53 -8.57 -28.82
C ASP A 610 -22.29 -7.76 -28.41
N GLU A 611 -22.42 -6.68 -27.62
CA GLU A 611 -21.30 -6.07 -26.86
C GLU A 611 -21.15 -6.68 -25.45
N GLN A 612 -21.55 -7.95 -25.29
CA GLN A 612 -20.93 -8.76 -24.25
C GLN A 612 -19.46 -8.98 -24.63
N PRO A 613 -18.49 -8.79 -23.71
CA PRO A 613 -17.15 -9.34 -23.92
C PRO A 613 -17.31 -10.83 -24.22
N ALA A 614 -16.56 -11.34 -25.21
CA ALA A 614 -16.71 -12.70 -25.71
C ALA A 614 -16.87 -13.67 -24.53
N PRO A 615 -17.94 -14.50 -24.50
CA PRO A 615 -18.32 -15.22 -23.30
C PRO A 615 -17.12 -16.01 -22.80
N ILE A 616 -16.81 -15.85 -21.51
CA ILE A 616 -15.66 -16.48 -20.84
C ILE A 616 -15.51 -17.90 -21.38
N ARG A 617 -14.37 -18.18 -22.03
CA ARG A 617 -14.02 -19.53 -22.49
C ARG A 617 -13.77 -20.43 -21.27
N GLY A 618 -14.86 -20.79 -20.59
CA GLY A 618 -14.77 -21.27 -19.21
C GLY A 618 -16.12 -21.38 -18.46
N SER A 619 -17.26 -21.47 -19.14
CA SER A 619 -18.51 -21.96 -18.51
C SER A 619 -19.01 -23.29 -19.09
N ALA A 620 -18.08 -24.08 -19.65
CA ALA A 620 -18.27 -25.52 -19.81
C ALA A 620 -18.18 -26.23 -18.45
N ALA A 621 -19.19 -26.03 -17.59
CA ALA A 621 -19.46 -26.92 -16.45
C ALA A 621 -19.67 -28.39 -16.88
N SER A 622 -19.79 -28.63 -18.19
CA SER A 622 -19.99 -29.90 -18.86
C SER A 622 -18.72 -30.73 -19.12
N ASP A 623 -17.51 -30.17 -19.00
CA ASP A 623 -16.25 -30.89 -19.37
C ASP A 623 -15.33 -31.20 -18.18
N LEU A 624 -15.80 -30.97 -16.95
CA LEU A 624 -15.12 -31.46 -15.75
C LEU A 624 -15.34 -32.97 -15.60
N GLY A 625 -14.36 -33.74 -16.07
CA GLY A 625 -14.33 -35.20 -16.01
C GLY A 625 -14.55 -35.77 -14.60
N GLN A 626 -14.76 -37.09 -14.55
CA GLN A 626 -15.03 -37.80 -13.30
C GLN A 626 -13.88 -37.60 -12.30
N LEU A 627 -14.21 -37.08 -11.10
CA LEU A 627 -13.24 -36.89 -10.02
C LEU A 627 -12.63 -38.23 -9.59
N SER A 628 -11.41 -38.17 -9.08
CA SER A 628 -10.74 -39.33 -8.50
C SER A 628 -11.53 -39.86 -7.28
N ASP A 629 -11.53 -41.19 -7.11
CA ASP A 629 -11.97 -41.86 -5.87
C ASP A 629 -10.79 -42.11 -4.89
N ASP A 630 -9.63 -41.48 -5.12
CA ASP A 630 -8.48 -41.44 -4.21
C ASP A 630 -8.41 -40.08 -3.48
N PRO A 631 -8.59 -40.04 -2.13
CA PRO A 631 -8.64 -38.80 -1.37
C PRO A 631 -7.28 -38.11 -1.22
N ASP A 632 -6.15 -38.84 -1.28
CA ASP A 632 -4.81 -38.23 -1.23
C ASP A 632 -4.49 -37.50 -2.53
N LEU A 633 -4.87 -38.10 -3.67
CA LEU A 633 -4.76 -37.42 -4.96
C LEU A 633 -5.65 -36.18 -5.02
N LEU A 634 -6.89 -36.25 -4.52
CA LEU A 634 -7.79 -35.10 -4.44
C LEU A 634 -7.22 -33.97 -3.57
N ARG A 635 -6.65 -34.28 -2.39
CA ARG A 635 -5.95 -33.30 -1.53
C ARG A 635 -4.81 -32.59 -2.28
N GLN A 636 -3.93 -33.35 -2.94
CA GLN A 636 -2.80 -32.80 -3.68
C GLN A 636 -3.22 -31.97 -4.91
N GLN A 637 -4.33 -32.35 -5.55
CA GLN A 637 -4.93 -31.56 -6.63
C GLN A 637 -5.57 -30.28 -6.09
N ALA A 638 -6.29 -30.33 -4.97
CA ALA A 638 -6.91 -29.15 -4.37
C ALA A 638 -5.88 -28.07 -4.00
N VAL A 639 -4.76 -28.46 -3.41
CA VAL A 639 -3.68 -27.52 -3.05
C VAL A 639 -3.10 -26.84 -4.30
N ARG A 640 -2.80 -27.60 -5.37
CA ARG A 640 -2.32 -27.01 -6.64
C ARG A 640 -3.37 -26.13 -7.31
N LEU A 641 -4.63 -26.54 -7.34
CA LEU A 641 -5.73 -25.74 -7.87
C LEU A 641 -5.89 -24.42 -7.09
N TYR A 642 -5.73 -24.44 -5.76
CA TYR A 642 -5.71 -23.23 -4.94
C TYR A 642 -4.48 -22.35 -5.27
N GLN A 643 -3.31 -22.96 -5.41
CA GLN A 643 -2.08 -22.26 -5.82
C GLN A 643 -2.20 -21.65 -7.22
N GLN A 644 -2.97 -22.25 -8.14
CA GLN A 644 -3.33 -21.73 -9.47
C GLN A 644 -4.45 -20.66 -9.44
N GLY A 645 -5.01 -20.34 -8.26
CA GLY A 645 -6.15 -19.43 -8.14
C GLY A 645 -7.50 -20.03 -8.59
N ARG A 646 -7.57 -21.33 -8.94
CA ARG A 646 -8.76 -22.05 -9.43
C ARG A 646 -9.64 -22.50 -8.27
N TYR A 647 -10.14 -21.53 -7.51
CA TYR A 647 -10.85 -21.77 -6.24
C TYR A 647 -12.11 -22.64 -6.37
N PRO A 648 -13.00 -22.50 -7.37
CA PRO A 648 -14.19 -23.36 -7.50
C PRO A 648 -13.88 -24.84 -7.73
N GLU A 649 -12.80 -25.14 -8.44
CA GLU A 649 -12.35 -26.52 -8.66
C GLU A 649 -11.66 -27.09 -7.41
N SER A 650 -10.77 -26.31 -6.80
CA SER A 650 -10.15 -26.69 -5.52
C SER A 650 -11.21 -26.97 -4.43
N ARG A 651 -12.26 -26.14 -4.37
CA ARG A 651 -13.43 -26.34 -3.49
C ARG A 651 -14.09 -27.68 -3.74
N ARG A 652 -14.41 -28.01 -5.00
CA ARG A 652 -15.06 -29.28 -5.38
C ARG A 652 -14.21 -30.49 -5.00
N HIS A 653 -12.88 -30.40 -5.10
CA HIS A 653 -11.97 -31.46 -4.67
C HIS A 653 -11.98 -31.64 -3.14
N LEU A 654 -11.96 -30.54 -2.36
CA LEU A 654 -12.02 -30.60 -0.90
C LEU A 654 -13.38 -31.07 -0.38
N GLU A 655 -14.48 -30.59 -0.96
CA GLU A 655 -15.85 -31.06 -0.71
C GLU A 655 -15.93 -32.59 -0.93
N ARG A 656 -15.37 -33.10 -2.03
CA ARG A 656 -15.32 -34.55 -2.33
C ARG A 656 -14.48 -35.35 -1.32
N VAL A 657 -13.35 -34.81 -0.86
CA VAL A 657 -12.56 -35.47 0.22
C VAL A 657 -13.37 -35.55 1.52
N ILE A 658 -14.09 -34.48 1.87
CA ILE A 658 -14.92 -34.43 3.09
C ILE A 658 -16.13 -35.39 3.00
N GLU A 659 -16.72 -35.58 1.81
CA GLU A 659 -17.74 -36.62 1.58
C GLU A 659 -17.19 -38.03 1.83
N MET A 660 -15.96 -38.31 1.39
CA MET A 660 -15.31 -39.61 1.47
C MET A 660 -14.75 -39.91 2.86
N GLU A 661 -14.26 -38.89 3.55
CA GLU A 661 -13.62 -38.96 4.87
C GLU A 661 -14.26 -37.93 5.83
N PRO A 662 -15.47 -38.19 6.35
CA PRO A 662 -16.23 -37.20 7.13
C PRO A 662 -15.55 -36.73 8.43
N ASP A 663 -14.60 -37.49 8.97
CA ASP A 663 -13.83 -37.11 10.17
C ASP A 663 -12.53 -36.34 9.82
N GLU A 664 -12.23 -36.08 8.54
CA GLU A 664 -10.99 -35.42 8.12
C GLU A 664 -11.02 -33.91 8.42
N VAL A 665 -10.16 -33.49 9.35
CA VAL A 665 -10.13 -32.13 9.88
C VAL A 665 -9.22 -31.21 9.05
N ALA A 666 -8.11 -31.70 8.49
CA ALA A 666 -7.18 -30.83 7.75
C ALA A 666 -7.79 -30.36 6.42
N SER A 667 -8.54 -31.23 5.72
CA SER A 667 -9.28 -30.85 4.51
C SER A 667 -10.34 -29.77 4.78
N ARG A 668 -11.00 -29.79 5.96
CA ARG A 668 -11.93 -28.73 6.37
C ARG A 668 -11.22 -27.41 6.65
N ILE A 669 -10.09 -27.43 7.35
CA ILE A 669 -9.28 -26.22 7.56
C ILE A 669 -8.85 -25.64 6.21
N ASN A 670 -8.41 -26.47 5.26
CA ASN A 670 -8.07 -26.03 3.90
C ASN A 670 -9.28 -25.47 3.13
N LEU A 671 -10.47 -26.07 3.28
CA LEU A 671 -11.71 -25.56 2.66
C LEU A 671 -12.13 -24.20 3.27
N ALA A 672 -11.94 -24.02 4.58
CA ALA A 672 -12.18 -22.73 5.22
C ALA A 672 -11.16 -21.66 4.82
N ILE A 673 -9.88 -22.02 4.64
CA ILE A 673 -8.85 -21.15 4.04
C ILE A 673 -9.27 -20.77 2.62
N LEU A 674 -9.79 -21.71 1.83
CA LEU A 674 -10.27 -21.44 0.47
C LEU A 674 -11.46 -20.48 0.47
N TYR A 675 -12.45 -20.67 1.35
CA TYR A 675 -13.57 -19.74 1.45
C TYR A 675 -13.10 -18.35 1.92
N PHE A 676 -12.29 -18.26 2.98
CA PHE A 676 -11.80 -16.99 3.54
C PHE A 676 -10.83 -16.25 2.60
N SER A 677 -9.71 -16.90 2.24
CA SER A 677 -8.59 -16.29 1.51
C SER A 677 -8.63 -16.52 0.00
N GLY A 678 -9.47 -17.43 -0.52
CA GLY A 678 -9.69 -17.57 -1.97
C GLY A 678 -10.93 -16.82 -2.44
N MET A 679 -12.07 -17.02 -1.77
CA MET A 679 -13.39 -16.60 -2.24
C MET A 679 -14.02 -15.42 -1.49
N GLY A 680 -13.43 -14.94 -0.38
CA GLY A 680 -14.03 -13.89 0.47
C GLY A 680 -15.28 -14.31 1.25
N ASP A 681 -15.62 -15.60 1.27
CA ASP A 681 -16.85 -16.13 1.87
C ASP A 681 -16.66 -16.43 3.36
N PHE A 682 -16.69 -15.37 4.18
CA PHE A 682 -16.39 -15.46 5.61
C PHE A 682 -17.42 -16.31 6.38
N GLU A 683 -18.67 -16.34 5.93
CA GLU A 683 -19.75 -17.10 6.57
C GLU A 683 -19.58 -18.61 6.36
N LYS A 684 -19.25 -19.06 5.14
CA LYS A 684 -18.91 -20.47 4.91
C LYS A 684 -17.59 -20.86 5.60
N ALA A 685 -16.60 -19.96 5.64
CA ALA A 685 -15.34 -20.21 6.32
C ALA A 685 -15.53 -20.44 7.84
N ASP A 686 -16.36 -19.63 8.51
CA ASP A 686 -16.73 -19.84 9.93
C ASP A 686 -17.43 -21.19 10.12
N GLY A 687 -18.46 -21.48 9.32
CA GLY A 687 -19.23 -22.72 9.41
C GLY A 687 -18.38 -23.98 9.29
N VAL A 688 -17.50 -24.04 8.29
CA VAL A 688 -16.59 -25.19 8.07
C VAL A 688 -15.57 -25.34 9.21
N LEU A 689 -15.10 -24.25 9.81
CA LEU A 689 -14.23 -24.30 10.99
C LEU A 689 -14.97 -24.72 12.25
N ALA A 690 -16.23 -24.31 12.43
CA ALA A 690 -17.07 -24.77 13.51
C ALA A 690 -17.31 -26.30 13.43
N GLU A 691 -17.53 -26.84 12.24
CA GLU A 691 -17.56 -28.30 12.01
C GLU A 691 -16.22 -28.97 12.32
N ALA A 692 -15.11 -28.42 11.80
CA ALA A 692 -13.76 -28.95 12.03
C ALA A 692 -13.43 -29.04 13.54
N LEU A 693 -13.81 -28.02 14.30
CA LEU A 693 -13.62 -27.93 15.75
C LEU A 693 -14.62 -28.76 16.56
N ALA A 694 -15.77 -29.13 15.99
CA ALA A 694 -16.67 -30.10 16.59
C ALA A 694 -16.10 -31.53 16.53
N ILE A 695 -15.28 -31.83 15.51
CA ILE A 695 -14.57 -33.11 15.35
C ILE A 695 -13.30 -33.15 16.22
N ASP A 696 -12.41 -32.15 16.08
CA ASP A 696 -11.22 -32.01 16.95
C ASP A 696 -11.12 -30.61 17.59
N PRO A 697 -11.63 -30.44 18.82
CA PRO A 697 -11.56 -29.18 19.56
C PRO A 697 -10.14 -28.69 19.92
N LYS A 698 -9.08 -29.50 19.67
CA LYS A 698 -7.69 -29.20 20.06
C LYS A 698 -6.82 -28.62 18.95
N ARG A 699 -7.34 -28.41 17.74
CA ARG A 699 -6.62 -27.76 16.63
C ARG A 699 -6.45 -26.27 16.91
N ALA A 700 -5.28 -25.87 17.40
CA ALA A 700 -4.98 -24.48 17.75
C ALA A 700 -5.09 -23.53 16.56
N GLU A 701 -4.65 -23.98 15.39
CA GLU A 701 -4.68 -23.25 14.12
C GLU A 701 -6.09 -23.04 13.58
N ALA A 702 -7.03 -23.97 13.83
CA ALA A 702 -8.43 -23.81 13.46
C ALA A 702 -9.12 -22.75 14.34
N HIS A 703 -8.87 -22.77 15.66
CA HIS A 703 -9.29 -21.69 16.57
C HIS A 703 -8.68 -20.34 16.18
N HIS A 704 -7.42 -20.31 15.76
CA HIS A 704 -6.74 -19.10 15.32
C HIS A 704 -7.40 -18.51 14.06
N LEU A 705 -7.59 -19.32 13.02
CA LEU A 705 -8.22 -18.90 11.77
C LEU A 705 -9.66 -18.45 11.99
N LEU A 706 -10.45 -19.21 12.77
CA LEU A 706 -11.82 -18.85 13.13
C LEU A 706 -11.89 -17.52 13.89
N GLY A 707 -10.92 -17.28 14.78
CA GLY A 707 -10.75 -16.02 15.48
C GLY A 707 -10.50 -14.84 14.55
N LYS A 708 -9.61 -15.00 13.56
CA LYS A 708 -9.34 -13.97 12.54
C LYS A 708 -10.56 -13.69 11.65
N ILE A 709 -11.25 -14.72 11.17
CA ILE A 709 -12.48 -14.58 10.36
C ILE A 709 -13.53 -13.77 11.13
N ARG A 710 -13.75 -14.10 12.41
CA ARG A 710 -14.72 -13.39 13.27
C ARG A 710 -14.32 -11.96 13.57
N LEU A 711 -13.03 -11.65 13.67
CA LEU A 711 -12.53 -10.28 13.82
C LEU A 711 -12.84 -9.42 12.58
N GLN A 712 -12.65 -10.00 11.38
CA GLN A 712 -12.99 -9.37 10.09
C GLN A 712 -14.51 -9.23 9.86
N GLN A 713 -15.32 -10.05 10.54
CA GLN A 713 -16.78 -9.91 10.62
C GLN A 713 -17.26 -8.99 11.77
N ASP A 714 -16.35 -8.28 12.45
CA ASP A 714 -16.65 -7.43 13.62
C ASP A 714 -17.31 -8.16 14.82
N ARG A 715 -17.20 -9.50 14.87
CA ARG A 715 -17.74 -10.36 15.94
C ARG A 715 -16.76 -10.51 17.09
N LEU A 716 -16.45 -9.37 17.74
CA LEU A 716 -15.31 -9.22 18.67
C LEU A 716 -15.29 -10.22 19.84
N ASP A 717 -16.41 -10.44 20.54
CA ASP A 717 -16.49 -11.39 21.66
C ASP A 717 -16.13 -12.83 21.24
N GLU A 718 -16.66 -13.26 20.09
CA GLU A 718 -16.42 -14.60 19.56
C GLU A 718 -15.00 -14.75 19.00
N ALA A 719 -14.45 -13.68 18.40
CA ALA A 719 -13.07 -13.63 17.97
C ALA A 719 -12.11 -13.78 19.16
N ILE A 720 -12.32 -13.02 20.24
CA ILE A 720 -11.55 -13.14 21.50
C ILE A 720 -11.67 -14.56 22.08
N GLY A 721 -12.87 -15.15 22.06
CA GLY A 721 -13.11 -16.52 22.53
C GLY A 721 -12.24 -17.55 21.83
N SER A 722 -12.26 -17.54 20.48
CA SER A 722 -11.47 -18.44 19.63
C SER A 722 -9.97 -18.18 19.74
N LEU A 723 -9.52 -16.92 19.63
CA LEU A 723 -8.10 -16.56 19.74
C LEU A 723 -7.51 -16.92 21.11
N ALA A 724 -8.27 -16.73 22.19
CA ALA A 724 -7.84 -17.14 23.53
C ALA A 724 -7.76 -18.67 23.66
N GLN A 725 -8.55 -19.44 22.90
CA GLN A 725 -8.43 -20.90 22.85
C GLN A 725 -7.21 -21.34 22.03
N ALA A 726 -6.92 -20.67 20.90
CA ALA A 726 -5.70 -20.90 20.12
C ALA A 726 -4.44 -20.69 20.97
N SER A 727 -4.33 -19.56 21.68
CA SER A 727 -3.18 -19.27 22.56
C SER A 727 -3.08 -20.22 23.76
N ARG A 728 -4.21 -20.71 24.30
CA ARG A 728 -4.19 -21.76 25.35
C ARG A 728 -3.66 -23.10 24.84
N LEU A 729 -3.97 -23.46 23.59
CA LEU A 729 -3.54 -24.72 22.98
C LEU A 729 -2.07 -24.65 22.50
N SER A 730 -1.59 -23.46 22.11
CA SER A 730 -0.21 -23.21 21.69
C SER A 730 0.40 -21.99 22.43
N PRO A 731 0.75 -22.12 23.72
CA PRO A 731 1.17 -21.00 24.58
C PRO A 731 2.56 -20.44 24.25
N THR A 732 3.25 -21.00 23.25
CA THR A 732 4.52 -20.50 22.72
C THR A 732 4.35 -19.71 21.42
N SER A 733 3.12 -19.59 20.88
CA SER A 733 2.85 -18.83 19.66
C SER A 733 2.71 -17.33 19.95
N GLY A 734 3.77 -16.56 19.66
CA GLY A 734 3.71 -15.09 19.72
C GLY A 734 2.69 -14.50 18.76
N GLU A 735 2.46 -15.13 17.60
CA GLU A 735 1.44 -14.72 16.63
C GLU A 735 0.03 -14.80 17.22
N TYR A 736 -0.32 -15.91 17.89
CA TYR A 736 -1.68 -16.12 18.40
C TYR A 736 -1.99 -15.15 19.55
N GLU A 737 -1.02 -14.87 20.41
CA GLU A 737 -1.12 -13.80 21.41
C GLU A 737 -1.17 -12.40 20.78
N GLY A 738 -0.49 -12.16 19.66
CA GLY A 738 -0.58 -10.92 18.88
C GLY A 738 -2.01 -10.65 18.39
N TRP A 739 -2.61 -11.61 17.67
CA TRP A 739 -4.01 -11.49 17.22
C TRP A 739 -5.00 -11.39 18.38
N LEU A 740 -4.78 -12.12 19.48
CA LEU A 740 -5.61 -12.01 20.69
C LEU A 740 -5.50 -10.61 21.33
N GLY A 741 -4.32 -9.98 21.29
CA GLY A 741 -4.12 -8.60 21.71
C GLY A 741 -4.92 -7.62 20.85
N LEU A 742 -4.89 -7.81 19.52
CA LEU A 742 -5.58 -6.96 18.57
C LEU A 742 -7.12 -7.04 18.72
N ALA A 743 -7.68 -8.26 18.79
CA ALA A 743 -9.11 -8.43 19.05
C ALA A 743 -9.56 -7.82 20.40
N ARG A 744 -8.68 -7.83 21.41
CA ARG A 744 -8.92 -7.14 22.69
C ARG A 744 -8.82 -5.62 22.58
N GLN A 745 -7.94 -5.09 21.72
CA GLN A 745 -7.83 -3.64 21.48
C GLN A 745 -9.12 -3.11 20.85
N ARG A 746 -9.61 -3.73 19.77
CA ARG A 746 -10.91 -3.36 19.15
C ARG A 746 -12.11 -3.51 20.09
N HIS A 747 -12.06 -4.42 21.06
CA HIS A 747 -13.10 -4.54 22.12
C HIS A 747 -12.95 -3.48 23.23
N GLY A 748 -11.95 -2.59 23.19
CA GLY A 748 -11.68 -1.61 24.25
C GLY A 748 -11.05 -2.21 25.53
N LEU A 749 -10.57 -3.46 25.47
CA LEU A 749 -9.96 -4.16 26.60
C LEU A 749 -8.46 -3.84 26.72
N HIS A 750 -8.09 -2.57 26.66
CA HIS A 750 -6.72 -2.06 26.47
C HIS A 750 -5.67 -2.70 27.39
N VAL A 751 -5.93 -2.84 28.70
CA VAL A 751 -4.99 -3.48 29.65
C VAL A 751 -4.77 -4.97 29.34
N LYS A 752 -5.77 -5.67 28.81
CA LYS A 752 -5.64 -7.07 28.37
C LYS A 752 -5.00 -7.17 26.98
N ALA A 753 -5.12 -6.14 26.15
CA ALA A 753 -4.42 -6.04 24.86
C ALA A 753 -2.91 -5.84 25.10
N GLU A 754 -2.53 -4.87 25.93
CA GLU A 754 -1.14 -4.63 26.38
C GLU A 754 -0.50 -5.93 26.90
N ALA A 755 -1.18 -6.65 27.80
CA ALA A 755 -0.67 -7.90 28.36
C ALA A 755 -0.41 -9.00 27.31
N SER A 756 -1.25 -9.07 26.26
CA SER A 756 -1.04 -10.01 25.15
C SER A 756 0.08 -9.55 24.22
N PHE A 757 0.14 -8.27 23.83
CA PHE A 757 1.25 -7.77 23.01
C PHE A 757 2.62 -7.86 23.70
N LEU A 758 2.70 -7.56 25.00
CA LEU A 758 3.92 -7.78 25.80
C LEU A 758 4.29 -9.27 25.93
N THR A 759 3.33 -10.17 25.81
CA THR A 759 3.58 -11.62 25.78
C THR A 759 4.04 -12.06 24.39
N ALA A 760 3.42 -11.57 23.33
CA ALA A 760 3.85 -11.77 21.95
C ALA A 760 5.30 -11.29 21.72
N ALA A 761 5.63 -10.07 22.15
CA ALA A 761 6.99 -9.51 22.10
C ALA A 761 8.01 -10.34 22.90
N ARG A 762 7.60 -11.00 23.99
CA ARG A 762 8.48 -11.90 24.77
C ARG A 762 8.70 -13.24 24.06
N LEU A 763 7.68 -13.76 23.38
CA LEU A 763 7.73 -15.03 22.65
C LEU A 763 8.47 -14.90 21.31
N ALA A 764 8.34 -13.75 20.64
CA ALA A 764 8.96 -13.44 19.36
C ALA A 764 9.58 -12.03 19.39
N PRO A 765 10.70 -11.80 20.12
CA PRO A 765 11.31 -10.47 20.26
C PRO A 765 11.90 -9.88 18.95
N TRP A 766 12.01 -10.70 17.90
CA TRP A 766 12.39 -10.31 16.54
C TRP A 766 11.19 -9.84 15.70
N ASP A 767 9.95 -10.09 16.13
CA ASP A 767 8.74 -9.70 15.40
C ASP A 767 8.46 -8.21 15.64
N PRO A 768 8.38 -7.35 14.61
CA PRO A 768 8.11 -5.94 14.79
C PRO A 768 6.65 -5.67 15.23
N ARG A 769 5.69 -6.50 14.82
CA ARG A 769 4.24 -6.20 14.90
C ARG A 769 3.72 -5.96 16.33
N PRO A 770 4.12 -6.74 17.37
CA PRO A 770 3.74 -6.44 18.75
C PRO A 770 4.17 -5.05 19.22
N TYR A 771 5.28 -4.51 18.71
CA TYR A 771 5.77 -3.18 19.08
C TYR A 771 5.00 -2.07 18.36
N LEU A 772 4.59 -2.27 17.10
CA LEU A 772 3.66 -1.36 16.40
C LEU A 772 2.35 -1.22 17.19
N ASN A 773 1.76 -2.36 17.54
CA ASN A 773 0.47 -2.40 18.22
C ASN A 773 0.56 -1.84 19.65
N LEU A 774 1.68 -2.03 20.36
CA LEU A 774 1.93 -1.36 21.63
C LEU A 774 2.10 0.17 21.47
N GLY A 775 2.79 0.62 20.41
CA GLY A 775 2.93 2.04 20.10
C GLY A 775 1.57 2.70 19.89
N ARG A 776 0.78 2.18 18.95
CA ARG A 776 -0.60 2.62 18.65
C ARG A 776 -1.47 2.60 19.92
N LEU A 777 -1.49 1.47 20.66
CA LEU A 777 -2.29 1.32 21.88
C LEU A 777 -1.92 2.36 22.96
N TYR A 778 -0.63 2.58 23.24
CA TYR A 778 -0.22 3.55 24.26
C TYR A 778 -0.53 4.99 23.87
N GLN A 779 -0.45 5.31 22.58
CA GLN A 779 -0.73 6.61 22.01
C GLN A 779 -2.23 6.94 22.09
N GLN A 780 -3.09 6.06 21.57
CA GLN A 780 -4.56 6.20 21.59
C GLN A 780 -5.13 6.29 23.01
N THR A 781 -4.57 5.53 23.96
CA THR A 781 -5.19 5.35 25.29
C THR A 781 -4.53 6.14 26.42
N GLY A 782 -3.34 6.70 26.20
CA GLY A 782 -2.52 7.29 27.27
C GLY A 782 -2.10 6.30 28.38
N LEU A 783 -2.20 4.98 28.15
CA LEU A 783 -1.96 3.94 29.16
C LEU A 783 -0.51 3.91 29.68
N ARG A 784 0.43 4.49 28.92
CA ARG A 784 1.84 4.66 29.28
C ARG A 784 2.31 6.09 28.92
N ASP A 785 3.51 6.44 29.38
CA ASP A 785 4.14 7.70 29.01
C ASP A 785 4.59 7.71 27.55
N SER A 786 4.77 8.92 27.00
CA SER A 786 5.26 9.12 25.62
C SER A 786 6.63 8.47 25.37
N LEU A 787 7.43 8.25 26.42
CA LEU A 787 8.69 7.54 26.34
C LEU A 787 8.51 6.04 26.06
N ALA A 788 7.48 5.39 26.62
CA ALA A 788 7.12 4.02 26.28
C ALA A 788 6.59 3.92 24.84
N THR A 789 5.75 4.86 24.41
CA THR A 789 5.25 4.98 23.03
C THR A 789 6.42 5.09 22.04
N ALA A 790 7.31 6.06 22.24
CA ALA A 790 8.48 6.28 21.39
C ALA A 790 9.43 5.07 21.35
N ARG A 791 9.63 4.39 22.48
CA ARG A 791 10.44 3.14 22.54
C ARG A 791 9.80 1.99 21.76
N SER A 792 8.47 1.89 21.73
CA SER A 792 7.76 0.89 20.95
C SER A 792 7.94 1.12 19.45
N PHE A 793 7.68 2.34 18.96
CA PHE A 793 7.90 2.68 17.54
C PHE A 793 9.37 2.54 17.13
N ALA A 794 10.32 3.06 17.90
CA ALA A 794 11.75 2.88 17.61
C ALA A 794 12.21 1.40 17.64
N THR A 795 11.49 0.53 18.35
CA THR A 795 11.75 -0.93 18.32
C THR A 795 11.14 -1.58 17.08
N PHE A 796 9.95 -1.14 16.66
CA PHE A 796 9.33 -1.53 15.39
C PHE A 796 10.24 -1.17 14.20
N GLU A 797 10.58 0.11 14.05
CA GLU A 797 11.43 0.66 12.97
C GLU A 797 12.75 -0.09 12.84
N ARG A 798 13.40 -0.41 13.97
CA ARG A 798 14.67 -1.16 14.00
C ARG A 798 14.53 -2.63 13.56
N LEU A 799 13.36 -3.24 13.70
CA LEU A 799 13.11 -4.65 13.39
C LEU A 799 12.49 -4.86 11.99
N SER A 800 11.70 -3.91 11.50
CA SER A 800 10.95 -4.02 10.24
C SER A 800 11.82 -4.32 9.00
N PRO A 801 12.99 -3.71 8.77
CA PRO A 801 13.82 -4.02 7.59
C PRO A 801 14.23 -5.50 7.50
N ALA A 802 14.70 -6.09 8.61
CA ALA A 802 15.09 -7.50 8.64
C ALA A 802 13.87 -8.43 8.51
N GLN A 803 12.69 -8.02 9.00
CA GLN A 803 11.45 -8.78 8.82
C GLN A 803 10.95 -8.74 7.36
N ARG A 804 11.00 -7.59 6.67
CA ARG A 804 10.70 -7.49 5.22
C ARG A 804 11.56 -8.47 4.43
N LEU A 805 12.87 -8.51 4.69
CA LEU A 805 13.80 -9.46 4.04
C LEU A 805 13.46 -10.94 4.32
N VAL A 806 13.08 -11.28 5.55
CA VAL A 806 12.64 -12.65 5.90
C VAL A 806 11.40 -13.05 5.10
N ASP A 807 10.42 -12.17 4.96
CA ASP A 807 9.16 -12.51 4.27
C ASP A 807 9.34 -12.52 2.74
N HIS A 808 10.15 -11.62 2.19
CA HIS A 808 10.60 -11.65 0.79
C HIS A 808 11.29 -12.99 0.45
N TYR A 809 12.35 -13.37 1.18
CA TYR A 809 13.10 -14.59 0.82
C TYR A 809 12.34 -15.89 1.13
N LYS A 810 11.33 -15.88 2.01
CA LYS A 810 10.37 -17.00 2.09
C LYS A 810 9.55 -17.16 0.82
N ARG A 811 9.02 -16.06 0.24
CA ARG A 811 8.30 -16.08 -1.04
C ARG A 811 9.20 -16.63 -2.15
N LYS A 812 10.41 -16.07 -2.30
CA LYS A 812 11.39 -16.51 -3.31
C LYS A 812 11.86 -17.96 -3.12
N LEU A 813 11.93 -18.48 -1.89
CA LEU A 813 12.22 -19.90 -1.64
C LEU A 813 11.06 -20.83 -2.05
N ALA A 814 9.80 -20.37 -1.99
CA ALA A 814 8.65 -21.12 -2.48
C ALA A 814 8.56 -21.12 -4.02
N GLU A 815 8.97 -20.02 -4.66
CA GLU A 815 9.04 -19.86 -6.12
C GLU A 815 10.21 -20.65 -6.73
N TYR A 816 11.39 -20.64 -6.08
CA TYR A 816 12.63 -21.27 -6.56
C TYR A 816 13.23 -22.27 -5.53
N PRO A 817 12.54 -23.38 -5.20
CA PRO A 817 12.92 -24.29 -4.10
C PRO A 817 14.25 -25.04 -4.29
N ASP A 818 14.74 -25.10 -5.52
CA ASP A 818 15.99 -25.78 -5.90
C ASP A 818 17.18 -24.81 -6.12
N HIS A 819 17.00 -23.51 -5.94
CA HIS A 819 18.05 -22.51 -6.16
C HIS A 819 18.76 -22.11 -4.86
N ALA A 820 20.07 -22.39 -4.74
CA ALA A 820 20.84 -22.24 -3.49
C ALA A 820 20.88 -20.80 -2.92
N ALA A 821 20.69 -19.77 -3.74
CA ALA A 821 20.70 -18.37 -3.31
C ALA A 821 19.52 -18.00 -2.38
N ALA A 822 18.31 -18.50 -2.65
CA ALA A 822 17.12 -18.17 -1.85
C ALA A 822 17.22 -18.63 -0.38
N PRO A 823 17.58 -19.89 -0.05
CA PRO A 823 17.77 -20.29 1.33
C PRO A 823 18.98 -19.60 1.96
N TYR A 824 20.07 -19.32 1.23
CA TYR A 824 21.17 -18.52 1.79
C TYR A 824 20.72 -17.12 2.25
N LEU A 825 20.00 -16.40 1.40
CA LEU A 825 19.53 -15.05 1.70
C LEU A 825 18.50 -15.03 2.84
N LEU A 826 17.60 -16.01 2.88
CA LEU A 826 16.70 -16.23 4.03
C LEU A 826 17.49 -16.55 5.32
N GLY A 827 18.56 -17.35 5.22
CA GLY A 827 19.46 -17.64 6.32
C GLY A 827 20.18 -16.40 6.84
N ARG A 828 20.59 -15.48 5.96
CA ARG A 828 21.18 -14.18 6.31
C ARG A 828 20.17 -13.28 7.04
N ALA A 829 18.95 -13.17 6.52
CA ALA A 829 17.89 -12.40 7.17
C ALA A 829 17.54 -12.98 8.56
N TYR A 830 17.53 -14.30 8.73
CA TYR A 830 17.40 -14.92 10.05
C TYR A 830 18.60 -14.69 10.97
N HIS A 831 19.82 -14.61 10.45
CA HIS A 831 21.02 -14.26 11.23
C HIS A 831 20.95 -12.83 11.75
N GLU A 832 20.54 -11.88 10.90
CA GLU A 832 20.29 -10.48 11.25
C GLU A 832 19.18 -10.33 12.32
N GLN A 833 18.16 -11.20 12.31
CA GLN A 833 17.15 -11.31 13.38
C GLN A 833 17.64 -12.03 14.66
N GLY A 834 18.88 -12.53 14.72
CA GLY A 834 19.41 -13.33 15.82
C GLY A 834 18.83 -14.75 15.92
N ARG A 835 18.11 -15.23 14.90
CA ARG A 835 17.41 -16.52 14.87
C ARG A 835 18.36 -17.64 14.41
N MET A 836 19.44 -17.82 15.16
CA MET A 836 20.62 -18.63 14.78
C MET A 836 20.34 -20.06 14.31
N GLN A 837 19.31 -20.73 14.84
CA GLN A 837 18.94 -22.10 14.41
C GLN A 837 18.31 -22.11 13.01
N LEU A 838 17.49 -21.10 12.68
CA LEU A 838 16.88 -21.00 11.36
C LEU A 838 17.90 -20.52 10.32
N ALA A 839 18.82 -19.63 10.70
CA ALA A 839 19.97 -19.27 9.88
C ALA A 839 20.81 -20.50 9.50
N GLU A 840 21.16 -21.34 10.50
CA GLU A 840 21.92 -22.59 10.29
C GLU A 840 21.19 -23.57 9.37
N GLN A 841 19.90 -23.82 9.59
CA GLN A 841 19.09 -24.71 8.74
C GLN A 841 19.07 -24.24 7.27
N ASN A 842 18.97 -22.92 7.06
CA ASN A 842 18.89 -22.33 5.74
C ASN A 842 20.24 -22.28 5.03
N TYR A 843 21.35 -22.00 5.74
CA TYR A 843 22.69 -22.17 5.19
C TYR A 843 23.01 -23.64 4.88
N ALA A 844 22.61 -24.58 5.74
CA ALA A 844 22.74 -26.01 5.46
C ALA A 844 21.96 -26.40 4.19
N ARG A 845 20.71 -25.93 4.03
CA ARG A 845 19.90 -26.16 2.83
C ARG A 845 20.52 -25.56 1.56
N ALA A 846 21.11 -24.37 1.65
CA ALA A 846 21.85 -23.78 0.54
C ALA A 846 23.05 -24.66 0.12
N LEU A 847 23.77 -25.24 1.09
CA LEU A 847 24.91 -26.13 0.86
C LEU A 847 24.52 -27.56 0.45
N GLU A 848 23.29 -28.00 0.70
CA GLU A 848 22.73 -29.22 0.09
C GLU A 848 22.49 -29.06 -1.41
N LEU A 849 22.04 -27.87 -1.83
CA LEU A 849 21.76 -27.52 -3.23
C LEU A 849 23.05 -27.23 -4.01
N ASP A 850 23.95 -26.43 -3.43
CA ASP A 850 25.30 -26.18 -3.96
C ASP A 850 26.37 -26.26 -2.84
N PRO A 851 27.07 -27.40 -2.69
CA PRO A 851 28.17 -27.57 -1.73
C PRO A 851 29.38 -26.65 -1.96
N THR A 852 29.43 -25.95 -3.09
CA THR A 852 30.50 -25.00 -3.45
C THR A 852 30.10 -23.54 -3.28
N PHE A 853 28.87 -23.25 -2.82
CA PHE A 853 28.37 -21.88 -2.71
C PHE A 853 29.11 -21.07 -1.64
N ALA A 854 29.99 -20.19 -2.11
CA ALA A 854 30.98 -19.49 -1.29
C ALA A 854 30.34 -18.64 -0.18
N ASP A 855 29.27 -17.93 -0.49
CA ASP A 855 28.52 -17.09 0.44
C ASP A 855 27.82 -17.89 1.55
N ALA A 856 27.27 -19.05 1.23
CA ALA A 856 26.66 -19.94 2.24
C ALA A 856 27.73 -20.59 3.14
N LEU A 857 28.89 -20.96 2.59
CA LEU A 857 30.05 -21.42 3.38
C LEU A 857 30.57 -20.31 4.30
N HIS A 858 30.62 -19.06 3.84
CA HIS A 858 30.99 -17.90 4.65
C HIS A 858 29.96 -17.63 5.76
N GLY A 859 28.67 -17.65 5.45
CA GLY A 859 27.57 -17.52 6.42
C GLY A 859 27.62 -18.59 7.52
N ALA A 860 27.82 -19.86 7.14
CA ALA A 860 28.00 -20.96 8.08
C ALA A 860 29.26 -20.77 8.96
N GLY A 861 30.38 -20.31 8.37
CA GLY A 861 31.60 -19.99 9.12
C GLY A 861 31.39 -18.94 10.20
N ARG A 862 30.59 -17.89 9.93
CA ARG A 862 30.25 -16.86 10.92
C ARG A 862 29.46 -17.42 12.10
N LEU A 863 28.43 -18.24 11.84
CA LEU A 863 27.67 -18.92 12.92
C LEU A 863 28.57 -19.83 13.78
N LEU A 864 29.52 -20.54 13.17
CA LEU A 864 30.48 -21.37 13.89
C LEU A 864 31.43 -20.53 14.74
N GLN A 865 31.91 -19.39 14.22
CA GLN A 865 32.76 -18.46 14.95
C GLN A 865 32.04 -17.84 16.16
N GLU A 866 30.79 -17.40 15.99
CA GLU A 866 29.94 -16.86 17.07
C GLU A 866 29.67 -17.88 18.19
N ARG A 867 29.61 -19.18 17.84
CA ARG A 867 29.51 -20.29 18.80
C ARG A 867 30.85 -20.69 19.44
N GLY A 868 31.95 -20.05 19.06
CA GLY A 868 33.31 -20.39 19.52
C GLY A 868 33.90 -21.67 18.89
N GLN A 869 33.29 -22.21 17.83
CA GLN A 869 33.74 -23.38 17.09
C GLN A 869 34.80 -22.98 16.05
N LEU A 870 35.92 -22.46 16.55
CA LEU A 870 36.93 -21.75 15.75
C LEU A 870 37.66 -22.62 14.72
N LEU A 871 37.75 -23.95 14.94
CA LEU A 871 38.39 -24.85 13.98
C LEU A 871 37.47 -25.10 12.78
N GLU A 872 36.20 -25.37 13.06
CA GLU A 872 35.14 -25.57 12.09
C GLU A 872 34.90 -24.28 11.28
N ALA A 873 34.87 -23.12 11.94
CA ALA A 873 34.78 -21.82 11.30
C ALA A 873 35.94 -21.55 10.33
N ALA A 874 37.20 -21.80 10.75
CA ALA A 874 38.35 -21.66 9.85
C ALA A 874 38.26 -22.58 8.63
N ASN A 875 37.81 -23.83 8.81
CA ASN A 875 37.61 -24.76 7.70
C ASN A 875 36.52 -24.27 6.72
N ALA A 876 35.42 -23.73 7.24
CA ALA A 876 34.33 -23.17 6.42
C ALA A 876 34.80 -21.93 5.64
N TYR A 877 35.54 -21.02 6.27
CA TYR A 877 36.11 -19.85 5.58
C TYR A 877 37.19 -20.21 4.56
N GLU A 878 38.10 -21.15 4.85
CA GLU A 878 39.06 -21.62 3.84
C GLU A 878 38.36 -22.30 2.65
N ALA A 879 37.24 -23.00 2.89
CA ALA A 879 36.40 -23.56 1.82
C ALA A 879 35.73 -22.45 1.00
N ALA A 880 35.09 -21.47 1.64
CA ALA A 880 34.48 -20.31 0.97
C ALA A 880 35.50 -19.52 0.13
N ARG A 881 36.64 -19.16 0.73
CA ARG A 881 37.76 -18.43 0.11
C ARG A 881 38.36 -19.18 -1.08
N LYS A 882 38.31 -20.52 -1.09
CA LYS A 882 38.77 -21.32 -2.23
C LYS A 882 37.86 -21.17 -3.45
N GLN A 883 36.55 -20.98 -3.23
CA GLN A 883 35.55 -20.88 -4.30
C GLN A 883 35.41 -19.43 -4.79
N ASN A 884 35.29 -18.48 -3.87
CA ASN A 884 35.36 -17.05 -4.16
C ASN A 884 36.47 -16.40 -3.30
N PRO A 885 37.67 -16.19 -3.86
CA PRO A 885 38.79 -15.57 -3.16
C PRO A 885 38.59 -14.08 -2.82
N ASP A 886 37.60 -13.43 -3.43
CA ASP A 886 37.37 -11.98 -3.33
C ASP A 886 36.12 -11.65 -2.48
N LEU A 887 35.64 -12.62 -1.69
CA LEU A 887 34.59 -12.42 -0.69
C LEU A 887 34.97 -11.29 0.29
N PRO A 888 34.09 -10.29 0.51
CA PRO A 888 34.33 -9.24 1.49
C PRO A 888 34.57 -9.79 2.90
N GLY A 889 35.50 -9.17 3.63
CA GLY A 889 35.93 -9.62 4.95
C GLY A 889 36.96 -10.75 4.88
N ILE A 890 36.58 -11.90 4.33
CA ILE A 890 37.00 -13.28 4.68
C ILE A 890 38.44 -13.53 5.18
N ASP A 891 39.44 -12.86 4.62
CA ASP A 891 40.85 -12.98 5.05
C ASP A 891 41.10 -12.31 6.42
N ASN A 892 40.25 -11.36 6.83
CA ASN A 892 40.23 -10.74 8.15
C ASN A 892 39.70 -11.72 9.22
N GLU A 893 38.59 -12.42 8.97
CA GLU A 893 38.00 -13.40 9.89
C GLU A 893 38.93 -14.61 10.06
N LEU A 894 39.51 -15.10 8.95
CA LEU A 894 40.58 -16.10 9.00
C LEU A 894 41.79 -15.62 9.81
N GLY A 895 42.21 -14.38 9.59
CA GLY A 895 43.30 -13.77 10.34
C GLY A 895 43.03 -13.69 11.84
N GLN A 896 41.81 -13.31 12.23
CA GLN A 896 41.37 -13.24 13.63
C GLN A 896 41.33 -14.62 14.30
N ILE A 897 40.82 -15.64 13.59
CA ILE A 897 40.82 -17.01 14.09
C ILE A 897 42.25 -17.53 14.25
N TYR A 898 43.12 -17.36 13.25
CA TYR A 898 44.53 -17.78 13.35
C TYR A 898 45.28 -17.03 14.46
N HIS A 899 44.97 -15.75 14.68
CA HIS A 899 45.49 -14.95 15.77
C HIS A 899 45.07 -15.52 17.14
N HIS A 900 43.78 -15.83 17.31
CA HIS A 900 43.26 -16.45 18.53
C HIS A 900 43.87 -17.84 18.79
N GLN A 901 44.10 -18.62 17.73
CA GLN A 901 44.83 -19.90 17.78
C GLN A 901 46.35 -19.75 18.02
N ARG A 902 46.88 -18.52 18.16
CA ARG A 902 48.32 -18.20 18.26
C ARG A 902 49.17 -18.64 17.06
N ARG A 903 48.55 -18.77 15.89
CA ARG A 903 49.19 -19.13 14.61
C ARG A 903 49.56 -17.85 13.84
N PHE A 904 50.40 -17.02 14.44
CA PHE A 904 50.64 -15.64 14.00
C PHE A 904 51.14 -15.52 12.55
N ASP A 905 51.96 -16.45 12.07
CA ASP A 905 52.41 -16.47 10.66
C ASP A 905 51.24 -16.58 9.66
N LEU A 906 50.20 -17.36 10.00
CA LEU A 906 49.00 -17.49 9.18
C LEU A 906 48.09 -16.27 9.33
N ALA A 907 48.01 -15.68 10.52
CA ALA A 907 47.27 -14.44 10.74
C ALA A 907 47.85 -13.29 9.91
N VAL A 908 49.16 -13.07 10.00
CA VAL A 908 49.92 -12.12 9.16
C VAL A 908 49.69 -12.40 7.67
N SER A 909 49.76 -13.67 7.26
CA SER A 909 49.53 -14.07 5.87
C SER A 909 48.10 -13.82 5.38
N ALA A 910 47.10 -13.93 6.25
CA ALA A 910 45.71 -13.65 5.92
C ALA A 910 45.44 -12.14 5.83
N TYR A 911 45.80 -11.38 6.85
CA TYR A 911 45.61 -9.93 6.86
C TYR A 911 46.33 -9.22 5.70
N ARG A 912 47.52 -9.69 5.28
CA ARG A 912 48.20 -9.18 4.08
C ARG A 912 47.39 -9.41 2.80
N ARG A 913 46.85 -10.61 2.58
CA ARG A 913 45.96 -10.88 1.42
C ARG A 913 44.71 -10.01 1.45
N GLY A 914 44.12 -9.80 2.63
CA GLY A 914 43.01 -8.88 2.81
C GLY A 914 43.38 -7.46 2.36
N LEU A 915 44.52 -6.93 2.79
CA LEU A 915 45.01 -5.60 2.38
C LEU A 915 45.31 -5.48 0.88
N ASP A 916 45.73 -6.56 0.23
CA ASP A 916 45.97 -6.60 -1.22
C ASP A 916 44.67 -6.57 -2.05
N ARG A 917 43.53 -6.93 -1.43
CA ARG A 917 42.23 -7.16 -2.11
C ARG A 917 41.12 -6.20 -1.70
N ILE A 918 41.29 -5.51 -0.57
CA ILE A 918 40.27 -4.66 0.03
C ILE A 918 39.87 -3.49 -0.88
N THR A 919 38.61 -3.48 -1.30
CA THR A 919 38.00 -2.39 -2.07
C THR A 919 37.48 -1.28 -1.17
N ASP A 920 36.92 -1.62 -0.02
CA ASP A 920 36.49 -0.67 1.01
C ASP A 920 37.69 0.02 1.68
N ARG A 921 37.87 1.30 1.40
CA ARG A 921 38.93 2.12 2.00
C ARG A 921 38.70 2.39 3.49
N ALA A 922 37.46 2.32 3.99
CA ALA A 922 37.13 2.60 5.38
C ALA A 922 37.58 1.49 6.34
N ALA A 923 37.60 0.22 5.90
CA ALA A 923 38.06 -0.91 6.71
C ALA A 923 39.60 -1.14 6.71
N VAL A 924 40.36 -0.42 5.88
CA VAL A 924 41.84 -0.51 5.81
C VAL A 924 42.55 -0.23 7.15
N PRO A 925 42.19 0.81 7.94
CA PRO A 925 42.87 1.12 9.20
C PRO A 925 42.75 -0.03 10.20
N THR A 926 41.55 -0.59 10.35
CA THR A 926 41.25 -1.74 11.23
C THR A 926 42.04 -2.97 10.82
N LEU A 927 42.13 -3.26 9.51
CA LEU A 927 42.88 -4.41 9.01
C LEU A 927 44.41 -4.26 9.22
N LEU A 928 44.94 -3.03 9.10
CA LEU A 928 46.32 -2.71 9.47
C LEU A 928 46.57 -2.87 10.98
N ALA A 929 45.63 -2.47 11.84
CA ALA A 929 45.73 -2.67 13.29
C ALA A 929 45.77 -4.16 13.67
N ASN A 930 44.92 -4.97 13.04
CA ASN A 930 44.90 -6.43 13.21
C ASN A 930 46.22 -7.09 12.73
N LEU A 931 46.76 -6.66 11.59
CA LEU A 931 48.07 -7.08 11.10
C LEU A 931 49.21 -6.69 12.07
N ALA A 932 49.17 -5.47 12.60
CA ALA A 932 50.16 -4.96 13.55
C ALA A 932 50.16 -5.77 14.85
N MET A 933 48.97 -6.12 15.37
CA MET A 933 48.83 -6.98 16.54
C MET A 933 49.40 -8.39 16.30
N ALA A 934 49.14 -8.99 15.13
CA ALA A 934 49.68 -10.30 14.78
C ALA A 934 51.21 -10.28 14.68
N HIS A 935 51.80 -9.23 14.08
CA HIS A 935 53.24 -9.02 14.08
C HIS A 935 53.80 -8.86 15.50
N ALA A 936 53.15 -8.07 16.36
CA ALA A 936 53.58 -7.85 17.75
C ALA A 936 53.59 -9.16 18.56
N MET A 937 52.51 -9.94 18.49
CA MET A 937 52.41 -11.23 19.20
C MET A 937 53.31 -12.32 18.59
N GLY A 938 53.66 -12.21 17.30
CA GLY A 938 54.70 -13.02 16.64
C GLY A 938 56.14 -12.59 16.97
N GLY A 939 56.35 -11.50 17.72
CA GLY A 939 57.67 -10.98 18.08
C GLY A 939 58.34 -10.10 17.01
N GLN A 940 57.61 -9.76 15.94
CA GLN A 940 58.08 -8.93 14.82
C GLN A 940 57.78 -7.45 15.11
N LEU A 941 58.43 -6.89 16.14
CA LEU A 941 58.08 -5.57 16.69
C LEU A 941 58.26 -4.41 15.68
N ASP A 942 59.23 -4.51 14.77
CA ASP A 942 59.46 -3.47 13.75
C ASP A 942 58.37 -3.46 12.67
N ASP A 943 57.93 -4.63 12.20
CA ASP A 943 56.78 -4.77 11.29
C ASP A 943 55.48 -4.31 11.97
N ALA A 944 55.32 -4.63 13.26
CA ALA A 944 54.18 -4.18 14.07
C ALA A 944 54.13 -2.65 14.18
N LYS A 945 55.26 -2.00 14.48
CA LYS A 945 55.38 -0.54 14.53
C LYS A 945 54.94 0.11 13.22
N GLY A 946 55.48 -0.33 12.08
CA GLY A 946 55.13 0.25 10.77
C GLY A 946 53.65 0.07 10.39
N ALA A 947 53.04 -1.06 10.76
CA ALA A 947 51.61 -1.30 10.54
C ALA A 947 50.71 -0.45 11.47
N PHE A 948 51.09 -0.28 12.74
CA PHE A 948 50.38 0.63 13.67
C PHE A 948 50.46 2.10 13.24
N GLU A 949 51.65 2.57 12.83
CA GLU A 949 51.84 3.93 12.33
C GLU A 949 50.91 4.22 11.14
N ARG A 950 50.88 3.32 10.14
CA ARG A 950 50.03 3.45 8.95
C ARG A 950 48.53 3.32 9.24
N SER A 951 48.15 2.52 10.24
CA SER A 951 46.76 2.44 10.71
C SER A 951 46.30 3.78 11.32
N LEU A 952 47.12 4.36 12.20
CA LEU A 952 46.82 5.60 12.91
C LEU A 952 47.00 6.87 12.06
N GLU A 953 47.72 6.79 10.94
CA GLU A 953 47.75 7.82 9.90
C GLU A 953 46.39 7.92 9.17
N LEU A 954 45.78 6.77 8.87
CA LEU A 954 44.50 6.70 8.14
C LEU A 954 43.28 6.94 9.05
N ASP A 955 43.28 6.39 10.27
CA ASP A 955 42.31 6.77 11.31
C ASP A 955 43.00 7.06 12.65
N PRO A 956 43.23 8.36 12.97
CA PRO A 956 43.80 8.80 14.24
C PRO A 956 42.89 8.61 15.46
N ASN A 957 41.64 8.16 15.32
CA ASN A 957 40.68 8.04 16.41
C ASN A 957 40.66 6.67 17.10
N GLN A 958 41.32 5.65 16.53
CA GLN A 958 41.39 4.30 17.10
C GLN A 958 42.15 4.28 18.44
N ILE A 959 41.43 4.32 19.56
CA ILE A 959 42.02 4.43 20.90
C ILE A 959 42.75 3.14 21.29
N ASP A 960 42.13 1.98 21.10
CA ASP A 960 42.70 0.68 21.45
C ASP A 960 43.95 0.35 20.60
N THR A 961 43.89 0.64 19.29
CA THR A 961 45.03 0.54 18.37
C THR A 961 46.21 1.39 18.85
N ARG A 962 45.96 2.59 19.38
CA ARG A 962 47.00 3.45 19.94
C ARG A 962 47.56 2.96 21.29
N ASP A 963 46.73 2.39 22.16
CA ASP A 963 47.21 1.75 23.40
C ASP A 963 48.06 0.50 23.10
N ALA A 964 47.70 -0.28 22.06
CA ALA A 964 48.49 -1.40 21.57
C ALA A 964 49.83 -0.94 20.98
N PHE A 965 49.81 0.11 20.16
CA PHE A 965 51.04 0.67 19.58
C PHE A 965 52.02 1.17 20.65
N ALA A 966 51.52 1.86 21.68
CA ALA A 966 52.32 2.30 22.81
C ALA A 966 53.01 1.13 23.54
N GLN A 967 52.34 -0.02 23.67
CA GLN A 967 52.92 -1.24 24.24
C GLN A 967 54.02 -1.85 23.37
N VAL A 968 53.89 -1.79 22.03
CA VAL A 968 54.95 -2.22 21.10
C VAL A 968 56.19 -1.32 21.20
N LEU A 969 56.00 0.00 21.21
CA LEU A 969 57.10 0.96 21.40
C LEU A 969 57.85 0.72 22.72
N MET A 970 57.10 0.47 23.80
CA MET A 970 57.65 0.13 25.11
C MET A 970 58.44 -1.21 25.06
N ALA A 971 57.95 -2.21 24.32
CA ALA A 971 58.65 -3.47 24.13
C ALA A 971 59.92 -3.35 23.26
N GLN A 972 59.98 -2.37 22.34
CA GLN A 972 61.19 -1.98 21.61
C GLN A 972 62.17 -1.14 22.45
N GLY A 973 61.77 -0.70 23.65
CA GLY A 973 62.55 0.18 24.54
C GLY A 973 62.36 1.67 24.28
N ASP A 974 61.52 2.06 23.31
CA ASP A 974 61.20 3.45 22.98
C ASP A 974 60.17 4.02 23.98
N THR A 975 60.65 4.26 25.19
CA THR A 975 59.84 4.65 26.35
C THR A 975 59.23 6.04 26.19
N GLU A 976 59.92 6.94 25.47
CA GLU A 976 59.46 8.32 25.23
C GLU A 976 58.34 8.37 24.18
N ALA A 977 58.47 7.62 23.07
CA ALA A 977 57.38 7.50 22.09
C ALA A 977 56.17 6.77 22.69
N ALA A 978 56.40 5.71 23.48
CA ALA A 978 55.33 4.99 24.18
C ALA A 978 54.55 5.91 25.13
N ALA A 979 55.24 6.69 25.96
CA ALA A 979 54.62 7.68 26.83
C ALA A 979 53.83 8.75 26.04
N THR A 980 54.32 9.17 24.89
CA THR A 980 53.63 10.12 24.00
C THR A 980 52.30 9.54 23.48
N GLN A 981 52.29 8.27 23.04
CA GLN A 981 51.08 7.61 22.56
C GLN A 981 50.04 7.41 23.68
N TRP A 982 50.45 7.05 24.91
CA TRP A 982 49.52 6.96 26.04
C TRP A 982 48.97 8.33 26.48
N GLN A 983 49.73 9.42 26.36
CA GLN A 983 49.21 10.76 26.63
C GLN A 983 48.14 11.18 25.60
N GLU A 984 48.32 10.78 24.33
CA GLU A 984 47.32 10.96 23.27
C GLU A 984 46.04 10.14 23.54
N VAL A 985 46.18 8.88 23.99
CA VAL A 985 45.04 8.05 24.45
C VAL A 985 44.28 8.76 25.56
N LEU A 986 44.96 9.24 26.61
CA LEU A 986 44.31 9.93 27.73
C LEU A 986 43.73 11.30 27.36
N ARG A 987 44.22 11.97 26.30
CA ARG A 987 43.61 13.21 25.82
C ARG A 987 42.24 12.98 25.17
N ARG A 988 42.05 11.81 24.54
CA ARG A 988 40.81 11.42 23.86
C ARG A 988 39.85 10.68 24.79
N GLN A 989 40.39 9.83 25.67
CA GLN A 989 39.63 9.11 26.69
C GLN A 989 40.32 9.24 28.06
N PRO A 990 40.07 10.32 28.82
CA PRO A 990 40.70 10.57 30.12
C PRO A 990 40.49 9.45 31.15
N THR A 991 39.47 8.62 30.98
CA THR A 991 39.09 7.50 31.86
C THR A 991 39.80 6.18 31.53
N HIS A 992 40.67 6.12 30.51
CA HIS A 992 41.31 4.88 30.06
C HIS A 992 42.36 4.35 31.07
N GLN A 993 41.92 3.48 31.99
CA GLN A 993 42.71 3.03 33.15
C GLN A 993 44.07 2.40 32.78
N GLY A 994 44.13 1.60 31.71
CA GLY A 994 45.37 0.94 31.28
C GLY A 994 46.47 1.93 30.89
N ALA A 995 46.11 3.02 30.21
CA ALA A 995 47.06 4.06 29.82
C ALA A 995 47.53 4.90 31.03
N GLN A 996 46.63 5.19 31.99
CA GLN A 996 47.00 5.86 33.25
C GLN A 996 48.03 5.04 34.04
N GLN A 997 47.79 3.74 34.21
CA GLN A 997 48.67 2.85 34.98
C GLN A 997 50.04 2.71 34.33
N ARG A 998 50.11 2.51 33.00
CA ARG A 998 51.39 2.38 32.28
C ARG A 998 52.20 3.67 32.29
N LEU A 999 51.56 4.84 32.12
CA LEU A 999 52.23 6.14 32.29
C LEU A 999 52.74 6.39 33.71
N GLN A 1000 52.06 5.85 34.73
CA GLN A 1000 52.54 5.93 36.11
C GLN A 1000 53.73 5.01 36.39
N GLN A 1001 53.87 3.88 35.67
CA GLN A 1001 55.00 2.96 35.78
C GLN A 1001 56.27 3.44 35.06
N ILE A 1002 56.15 4.45 34.20
CA ILE A 1002 57.24 5.03 33.39
C ILE A 1002 57.86 6.28 34.04
N ARG A 1003 57.20 6.82 35.08
CA ARG A 1003 57.66 7.96 35.89
C ARG A 1003 58.41 7.51 37.13
#